data_AF-A0A932U296-F1
#
_entry.id   AF-A0A932U296-F1
#
_cell.length_a   1.000
_cell.length_b   1.000
_cell.length_c   1.000
_cell.angle_alpha   90.00
_cell.angle_beta   90.00
_cell.angle_gamma   90.00
#
_symmetry.space_group_name_H-M   'P 1'
#
loop_
_entity.id
_entity.type
_entity.pdbx_description
1 polymer ?
#
loop_
_entity_poly.entity_id
_entity_poly.type
_entity_poly.pdbx_seq_one_letter_code
_entity_poly.pdbx_strand_id
1 'polypeptide(L)'
;MKMSSVWMWNRRIVILALVLSLSAVALVGAAVAQETTGDTGVVVADGFNGPQGILVTRNGNIWVIDSGVGGINEASAVDPNTGEVVTAKVGNTARVIQIPGNGQQTEIAKLPSVVAGTDTTGGARLAILNGALYATSGVWVAAASEEALPNTAAILEVRQGDVKEVARTWTGEKANNPDGFVVESHPYGLAAGPDGLLYVADAGANTLLRVNPTSGEVSVVAVFDGVPSPLPNPGRGGALESDPVPTGVTFGADGTIYVSLLPGFPFLPGAAKVVTVDPDSGEVSDYATGLTMLTDLRTGPDGELYAVQFGVFTDQGPVPDSGAIVRIRAGEASEVLVDGLSFPTSIGFDENGNGFVTVNGVGAPGTGAVVRYNDLTDVVGEPIGEAAAPTTPTEAAPAEEEDEPENGCANLPDHASLTEVLAAVVEGADNGGFGFHMWGTLVDRDGVVCAVTFSGADRGDQWPGSRVISAQKANTANAFSLPGLALSTGNLYSAVQPGGSLFGLQESNPVDTSVAYFGQAKNFGTENDPMTGLRLGGVNVFGGGLALYDTDGALLGGLGVSGDSSCTDHIIAWKVRDALALDNVPGGVSPTGDDNIVFDMAADATGKILSASGWGQPTCGLGEVEIAAGLPESFPIGAISD
;
A
#
# COMPACT_ATOMS: atom_id res chain seq x y z
N MET A 1 13.38 -38.59 37.85
CA MET A 1 12.07 -38.42 37.20
C MET A 1 12.32 -37.72 35.88
N LYS A 2 11.90 -38.34 34.78
CA LYS A 2 12.22 -37.97 33.39
C LYS A 2 11.39 -36.77 32.90
N MET A 3 11.93 -36.11 31.88
CA MET A 3 11.34 -35.11 30.98
C MET A 3 9.90 -35.38 30.52
N SER A 4 9.14 -34.30 30.32
CA SER A 4 8.23 -34.06 29.17
C SER A 4 8.00 -32.53 29.09
N SER A 5 8.62 -31.77 28.18
CA SER A 5 8.48 -31.70 26.72
C SER A 5 7.24 -30.92 26.24
N VAL A 6 7.52 -29.75 25.67
CA VAL A 6 6.98 -29.25 24.39
C VAL A 6 5.46 -29.06 24.31
N TRP A 7 5.02 -27.80 24.33
CA TRP A 7 3.73 -27.40 23.77
C TRP A 7 3.90 -26.14 22.91
N MET A 8 3.85 -26.37 21.59
CA MET A 8 3.54 -25.48 20.47
C MET A 8 4.35 -24.18 20.29
N TRP A 9 5.52 -24.31 19.69
CA TRP A 9 5.95 -23.39 18.62
C TRP A 9 5.64 -24.09 17.30
N ASN A 10 4.75 -23.52 16.49
CA ASN A 10 4.49 -24.04 15.15
C ASN A 10 5.77 -23.87 14.32
N ARG A 11 6.26 -25.00 13.79
CA ARG A 11 7.29 -25.08 12.75
C ARG A 11 6.73 -24.39 11.50
N ARG A 12 7.01 -23.11 11.29
CA ARG A 12 6.78 -22.44 10.01
C ARG A 12 8.02 -22.68 9.15
N ILE A 13 7.88 -23.51 8.13
CA ILE A 13 8.83 -23.60 7.02
C ILE A 13 8.28 -22.61 5.99
N VAL A 14 8.93 -21.46 5.80
CA VAL A 14 8.59 -20.54 4.71
C VAL A 14 9.42 -20.99 3.51
N ILE A 15 8.76 -21.53 2.49
CA ILE A 15 9.37 -21.86 1.18
C ILE A 15 9.24 -20.60 0.31
N LEU A 16 10.32 -20.24 -0.38
CA LEU A 16 10.64 -18.85 -0.71
C LEU A 16 10.34 -18.52 -2.18
N ALA A 17 9.06 -18.56 -2.54
CA ALA A 17 8.59 -17.75 -3.67
C ALA A 17 8.68 -16.26 -3.29
N LEU A 18 8.53 -15.33 -4.22
CA LEU A 18 8.39 -13.90 -3.90
C LEU A 18 7.07 -13.73 -3.10
N VAL A 19 7.14 -13.92 -1.78
CA VAL A 19 5.98 -13.99 -0.87
C VAL A 19 5.53 -12.58 -0.56
N LEU A 20 4.39 -12.19 -1.12
CA LEU A 20 3.71 -10.95 -0.78
C LEU A 20 2.23 -11.29 -0.62
N SER A 21 1.87 -11.68 0.61
CA SER A 21 0.49 -11.97 1.00
C SER A 21 -0.29 -10.68 1.22
N LEU A 22 -1.39 -10.51 0.47
CA LEU A 22 -2.43 -9.51 0.72
C LEU A 22 -3.80 -10.05 0.31
N SER A 23 -4.79 -9.77 1.16
CA SER A 23 -6.18 -10.18 0.98
C SER A 23 -6.87 -9.28 -0.05
N ALA A 24 -7.43 -9.86 -1.11
CA ALA A 24 -8.04 -9.10 -2.22
C ALA A 24 -9.40 -8.46 -1.85
N VAL A 25 -9.52 -7.14 -2.08
CA VAL A 25 -10.81 -6.45 -2.27
C VAL A 25 -10.73 -5.68 -3.59
N ALA A 26 -11.65 -5.97 -4.51
CA ALA A 26 -11.63 -5.46 -5.89
C ALA A 26 -12.16 -4.02 -5.98
N LEU A 27 -11.42 -3.15 -6.68
CA LEU A 27 -11.83 -1.80 -7.06
C LEU A 27 -11.70 -1.63 -8.58
N VAL A 28 -12.78 -1.19 -9.22
CA VAL A 28 -12.81 -0.78 -10.63
C VAL A 28 -12.97 0.74 -10.65
N GLY A 29 -11.93 1.46 -11.02
CA GLY A 29 -11.95 2.91 -11.23
C GLY A 29 -11.70 3.24 -12.70
N ALA A 30 -12.46 4.18 -13.26
CA ALA A 30 -12.28 4.70 -14.61
C ALA A 30 -11.31 5.88 -14.61
N ALA A 31 -10.31 5.85 -15.49
CA ALA A 31 -9.35 6.93 -15.65
C ALA A 31 -9.99 8.20 -16.27
N VAL A 32 -9.72 9.36 -15.67
CA VAL A 32 -9.94 10.68 -16.27
C VAL A 32 -8.59 11.39 -16.28
N ALA A 33 -8.11 11.73 -17.47
CA ALA A 33 -6.84 12.43 -17.67
C ALA A 33 -7.00 13.92 -17.33
N GLN A 34 -6.07 14.45 -16.53
CA GLN A 34 -5.90 15.89 -16.32
C GLN A 34 -4.42 16.23 -16.52
N GLU A 35 -4.12 17.07 -17.52
CA GLU A 35 -2.78 17.59 -17.78
C GLU A 35 -2.38 18.60 -16.69
N THR A 36 -1.29 18.34 -15.98
CA THR A 36 -0.53 19.34 -15.20
C THR A 36 0.95 18.97 -15.19
N THR A 37 1.79 19.98 -14.97
CA THR A 37 3.23 20.04 -15.25
C THR A 37 4.12 19.34 -14.20
N GLY A 38 5.15 18.63 -14.65
CA GLY A 38 6.45 18.56 -13.96
C GLY A 38 6.74 17.32 -13.10
N ASP A 39 6.07 17.16 -11.95
CA ASP A 39 6.63 16.36 -10.84
C ASP A 39 5.79 15.17 -10.36
N THR A 40 4.55 15.01 -10.84
CA THR A 40 3.69 13.87 -10.45
C THR A 40 3.64 12.86 -11.58
N GLY A 41 4.03 11.61 -11.32
CA GLY A 41 3.99 10.54 -12.30
C GLY A 41 2.61 10.41 -12.99
N VAL A 42 2.62 10.15 -14.30
CA VAL A 42 1.40 10.07 -15.12
C VAL A 42 1.07 8.61 -15.41
N VAL A 43 -0.13 8.16 -15.06
CA VAL A 43 -0.61 6.82 -15.45
C VAL A 43 -0.79 6.78 -16.96
N VAL A 44 -0.03 5.90 -17.64
CA VAL A 44 -0.06 5.73 -19.10
C VAL A 44 -0.76 4.44 -19.53
N ALA A 45 -0.97 3.51 -18.61
CA ALA A 45 -1.78 2.31 -18.79
C ALA A 45 -2.21 1.73 -17.44
N ASP A 46 -3.38 1.10 -17.40
CA ASP A 46 -3.97 0.48 -16.21
C ASP A 46 -4.73 -0.80 -16.56
N GLY A 47 -5.32 -1.45 -15.55
CA GLY A 47 -6.12 -2.68 -15.74
C GLY A 47 -5.29 -3.97 -15.72
N PHE A 48 -4.06 -3.93 -15.19
CA PHE A 48 -3.22 -5.11 -15.02
C PHE A 48 -3.62 -5.88 -13.75
N ASN A 49 -3.48 -7.21 -13.77
CA ASN A 49 -3.85 -8.05 -12.63
C ASN A 49 -2.75 -8.12 -11.56
N GLY A 50 -1.50 -8.04 -11.99
CA GLY A 50 -0.30 -8.00 -11.17
C GLY A 50 0.88 -7.77 -12.10
N PRO A 51 1.10 -6.53 -12.58
CA PRO A 51 2.19 -6.24 -13.49
C PRO A 51 3.51 -6.47 -12.75
N GLN A 52 4.32 -7.40 -13.25
CA GLN A 52 5.59 -7.76 -12.61
C GLN A 52 6.77 -7.16 -13.35
N GLY A 53 6.69 -6.96 -14.67
CA GLY A 53 7.83 -6.50 -15.46
C GLY A 53 7.44 -5.50 -16.54
N ILE A 54 8.34 -4.56 -16.78
CA ILE A 54 8.25 -3.62 -17.90
C ILE A 54 9.53 -3.65 -18.75
N LEU A 55 9.36 -3.47 -20.05
CA LEU A 55 10.44 -3.26 -21.01
C LEU A 55 10.04 -2.13 -21.94
N VAL A 56 10.84 -1.06 -21.92
CA VAL A 56 10.66 0.09 -22.80
C VAL A 56 11.73 0.03 -23.88
N THR A 57 11.30 0.14 -25.13
CA THR A 57 12.20 0.15 -26.28
C THR A 57 12.54 1.57 -26.68
N ARG A 58 13.66 1.78 -27.40
CA ARG A 58 14.12 3.13 -27.79
C ARG A 58 13.09 3.97 -28.53
N ASN A 59 12.22 3.35 -29.33
CA ASN A 59 11.16 4.06 -30.05
C ASN A 59 9.92 4.38 -29.19
N GLY A 60 10.00 4.18 -27.87
CA GLY A 60 8.92 4.45 -26.91
C GLY A 60 7.84 3.37 -26.86
N ASN A 61 7.99 2.21 -27.53
CA ASN A 61 7.05 1.11 -27.31
C ASN A 61 7.30 0.47 -25.94
N ILE A 62 6.23 0.34 -25.18
CA ILE A 62 6.23 -0.25 -23.85
C ILE A 62 5.70 -1.68 -23.94
N TRP A 63 6.34 -2.59 -23.22
CA TRP A 63 5.88 -3.95 -23.02
C TRP A 63 5.71 -4.21 -21.54
N VAL A 64 4.57 -4.78 -21.16
CA VAL A 64 4.25 -5.14 -19.77
C VAL A 64 4.00 -6.63 -19.71
N ILE A 65 4.55 -7.29 -18.69
CA ILE A 65 4.22 -8.66 -18.33
C ILE A 65 3.42 -8.67 -17.03
N ASP A 66 2.24 -9.26 -17.11
CA ASP A 66 1.22 -9.31 -16.07
C ASP A 66 1.07 -10.76 -15.58
N SER A 67 1.22 -11.00 -14.28
CA SER A 67 1.26 -12.34 -13.66
C SER A 67 -0.04 -13.12 -13.76
N GLY A 68 -1.16 -12.48 -14.09
CA GLY A 68 -2.45 -13.14 -14.26
C GLY A 68 -3.17 -13.41 -12.93
N VAL A 69 -4.08 -14.39 -12.95
CA VAL A 69 -5.02 -14.68 -11.85
C VAL A 69 -5.26 -16.18 -11.66
N GLY A 70 -4.33 -17.02 -12.12
CA GLY A 70 -4.49 -18.47 -12.11
C GLY A 70 -5.45 -18.94 -13.20
N GLY A 71 -6.36 -19.87 -12.88
CA GLY A 71 -7.34 -20.35 -13.86
C GLY A 71 -8.33 -21.34 -13.27
N ILE A 72 -9.00 -22.10 -14.14
CA ILE A 72 -10.01 -23.08 -13.72
C ILE A 72 -9.43 -24.46 -13.43
N ASN A 73 -8.21 -24.73 -13.91
CA ASN A 73 -7.57 -26.03 -13.69
C ASN A 73 -6.95 -26.06 -12.30
N GLU A 74 -6.70 -27.26 -11.80
CA GLU A 74 -6.09 -27.48 -10.49
C GLU A 74 -4.77 -28.23 -10.65
N ALA A 75 -3.79 -27.83 -9.83
CA ALA A 75 -2.52 -28.53 -9.69
C ALA A 75 -2.07 -28.48 -8.22
N SER A 76 -1.16 -29.37 -7.84
CA SER A 76 -0.46 -29.25 -6.56
C SER A 76 0.52 -28.08 -6.62
N ALA A 77 0.52 -27.25 -5.60
CA ALA A 77 1.53 -26.23 -5.36
C ALA A 77 1.90 -26.22 -3.87
N VAL A 78 2.97 -25.53 -3.53
CA VAL A 78 3.30 -25.25 -2.13
C VAL A 78 2.73 -23.87 -1.79
N ASP A 79 1.96 -23.77 -0.72
CA ASP A 79 1.63 -22.47 -0.13
C ASP A 79 2.89 -21.94 0.55
N PRO A 80 3.48 -20.83 0.08
CA PRO A 80 4.77 -20.40 0.57
C PRO A 80 4.69 -19.85 2.01
N ASN A 81 3.51 -19.47 2.50
CA ASN A 81 3.31 -19.00 3.88
C ASN A 81 3.35 -20.13 4.90
N THR A 82 2.89 -21.32 4.50
CA THR A 82 2.75 -22.48 5.40
C THR A 82 3.79 -23.56 5.10
N GLY A 83 4.35 -23.59 3.90
CA GLY A 83 5.19 -24.67 3.38
C GLY A 83 4.39 -25.96 3.10
N GLU A 84 3.06 -25.91 3.20
CA GLU A 84 2.19 -27.06 2.97
C GLU A 84 1.83 -27.21 1.50
N VAL A 85 1.65 -28.45 1.06
CA VAL A 85 1.15 -28.72 -0.29
C VAL A 85 -0.35 -28.45 -0.31
N VAL A 86 -0.75 -27.50 -1.15
CA VAL A 86 -2.13 -27.06 -1.34
C VAL A 86 -2.59 -27.29 -2.78
N THR A 87 -3.91 -27.23 -2.99
CA THR A 87 -4.48 -27.20 -4.34
C THR A 87 -4.46 -25.77 -4.87
N ALA A 88 -3.69 -25.54 -5.94
CA ALA A 88 -3.59 -24.27 -6.63
C ALA A 88 -4.49 -24.19 -7.85
N LYS A 89 -4.90 -22.97 -8.20
CA LYS A 89 -5.61 -22.64 -9.44
C LYS A 89 -4.63 -22.29 -10.53
N VAL A 90 -4.75 -22.97 -11.67
CA VAL A 90 -3.81 -22.86 -12.79
C VAL A 90 -4.55 -22.54 -14.09
N GLY A 91 -3.97 -21.65 -14.88
CA GLY A 91 -4.42 -21.40 -16.25
C GLY A 91 -3.51 -20.42 -16.98
N ASN A 92 -3.72 -20.31 -18.30
CA ASN A 92 -2.98 -19.34 -19.10
C ASN A 92 -3.66 -17.97 -18.99
N THR A 93 -3.44 -17.28 -17.86
CA THR A 93 -4.00 -15.94 -17.58
C THR A 93 -2.95 -14.88 -17.35
N ALA A 94 -1.67 -15.24 -17.24
CA ALA A 94 -0.59 -14.27 -17.35
C ALA A 94 -0.54 -13.73 -18.79
N ARG A 95 -0.21 -12.45 -18.97
CA ARG A 95 -0.31 -11.75 -20.26
C ARG A 95 0.98 -10.99 -20.56
N VAL A 96 1.38 -11.00 -21.83
CA VAL A 96 2.34 -10.04 -22.36
C VAL A 96 1.57 -9.03 -23.20
N ILE A 97 1.68 -7.76 -22.83
CA ILE A 97 0.91 -6.67 -23.41
C ILE A 97 1.87 -5.67 -24.04
N GLN A 98 1.59 -5.28 -25.28
CA GLN A 98 2.29 -4.21 -25.97
C GLN A 98 1.46 -2.92 -25.91
N ILE A 99 2.14 -1.80 -25.69
CA ILE A 99 1.56 -0.46 -25.63
C ILE A 99 2.43 0.44 -26.52
N PRO A 100 2.02 0.67 -27.79
CA PRO A 100 2.70 1.60 -28.67
C PRO A 100 2.49 3.04 -28.20
N GLY A 101 3.22 4.01 -28.78
CA GLY A 101 3.09 5.43 -28.44
C GLY A 101 1.70 6.06 -28.65
N ASN A 102 0.72 5.32 -29.19
CA ASN A 102 -0.69 5.71 -29.25
C ASN A 102 -1.49 5.34 -27.99
N GLY A 103 -0.87 4.69 -26.99
CA GLY A 103 -1.48 4.25 -25.74
C GLY A 103 -2.36 3.00 -25.85
N GLN A 104 -2.47 2.36 -27.03
CA GLN A 104 -3.35 1.21 -27.21
C GLN A 104 -2.74 -0.06 -26.61
N GLN A 105 -3.38 -0.60 -25.57
CA GLN A 105 -2.99 -1.88 -24.98
C GLN A 105 -3.41 -3.05 -25.87
N THR A 106 -2.45 -3.86 -26.33
CA THR A 106 -2.68 -5.06 -27.14
C THR A 106 -2.09 -6.28 -26.47
N GLU A 107 -2.92 -7.27 -26.13
CA GLU A 107 -2.42 -8.57 -25.65
C GLU A 107 -1.74 -9.32 -26.80
N ILE A 108 -0.47 -9.65 -26.59
CA ILE A 108 0.37 -10.32 -27.59
C ILE A 108 0.39 -11.83 -27.36
N ALA A 109 0.51 -12.27 -26.11
CA ALA A 109 0.53 -13.68 -25.76
C ALA A 109 0.02 -13.93 -24.34
N LYS A 110 -0.34 -15.18 -24.06
CA LYS A 110 -0.70 -15.67 -22.73
C LYS A 110 0.30 -16.69 -22.22
N LEU A 111 0.61 -16.62 -20.94
CA LEU A 111 1.54 -17.50 -20.23
C LEU A 111 0.79 -18.19 -19.08
N PRO A 112 1.32 -19.31 -18.54
CA PRO A 112 0.79 -19.91 -17.33
C PRO A 112 0.79 -18.92 -16.16
N SER A 113 -0.23 -19.04 -15.32
CA SER A 113 -0.36 -18.38 -14.03
C SER A 113 -0.84 -19.43 -13.02
N VAL A 114 -0.28 -19.37 -11.82
CA VAL A 114 -0.56 -20.28 -10.70
C VAL A 114 -0.92 -19.45 -9.48
N VAL A 115 -2.08 -19.73 -8.89
CA VAL A 115 -2.54 -19.11 -7.64
C VAL A 115 -2.64 -20.17 -6.55
N ALA A 116 -1.82 -20.02 -5.51
CA ALA A 116 -1.77 -20.92 -4.35
C ALA A 116 -1.95 -20.08 -3.08
N GLY A 117 -3.05 -20.30 -2.35
CA GLY A 117 -3.40 -19.42 -1.22
C GLY A 117 -3.67 -17.98 -1.69
N THR A 118 -2.93 -17.02 -1.16
CA THR A 118 -2.95 -15.60 -1.58
C THR A 118 -1.91 -15.26 -2.65
N ASP A 119 -0.99 -16.18 -2.95
CA ASP A 119 0.14 -15.90 -3.83
C ASP A 119 -0.19 -16.21 -5.28
N THR A 120 0.27 -15.33 -6.17
CA THR A 120 0.09 -15.46 -7.62
C THR A 120 1.46 -15.42 -8.30
N THR A 121 1.74 -16.44 -9.11
CA THR A 121 2.95 -16.49 -9.93
C THR A 121 2.60 -16.64 -11.40
N GLY A 122 3.41 -16.06 -12.26
CA GLY A 122 3.17 -16.01 -13.70
C GLY A 122 4.40 -15.47 -14.42
N GLY A 123 4.20 -14.66 -15.45
CA GLY A 123 5.32 -14.00 -16.12
C GLY A 123 5.92 -12.86 -15.30
N ALA A 124 7.25 -12.75 -15.24
CA ALA A 124 7.93 -11.80 -14.34
C ALA A 124 8.74 -10.69 -15.04
N ARG A 125 9.60 -11.00 -16.02
CA ARG A 125 10.44 -10.02 -16.72
C ARG A 125 10.47 -10.26 -18.21
N LEU A 126 10.84 -9.19 -18.93
CA LEU A 126 10.97 -9.17 -20.39
C LEU A 126 12.37 -8.71 -20.79
N ALA A 127 12.88 -9.28 -21.89
CA ALA A 127 14.09 -8.83 -22.56
C ALA A 127 13.97 -9.03 -24.07
N ILE A 128 14.60 -8.14 -24.85
CA ILE A 128 14.76 -8.33 -26.29
C ILE A 128 16.19 -8.73 -26.58
N LEU A 129 16.36 -9.84 -27.30
CA LEU A 129 17.66 -10.32 -27.77
C LEU A 129 17.54 -10.66 -29.25
N ASN A 130 18.39 -10.05 -30.08
CA ASN A 130 18.41 -10.25 -31.54
C ASN A 130 17.04 -10.05 -32.22
N GLY A 131 16.23 -9.12 -31.69
CA GLY A 131 14.90 -8.79 -32.22
C GLY A 131 13.78 -9.73 -31.77
N ALA A 132 14.07 -10.78 -31.02
CA ALA A 132 13.06 -11.64 -30.39
C ALA A 132 12.78 -11.18 -28.95
N LEU A 133 11.51 -11.24 -28.54
CA LEU A 133 11.08 -10.92 -27.18
C LEU A 133 11.07 -12.20 -26.34
N TYR A 134 11.66 -12.14 -25.16
CA TYR A 134 11.72 -13.24 -24.21
C TYR A 134 11.09 -12.85 -22.88
N ALA A 135 10.54 -13.85 -22.19
CA ALA A 135 9.90 -13.72 -20.90
C ALA A 135 10.39 -14.80 -19.92
N THR A 136 10.56 -14.44 -18.66
CA THR A 136 10.62 -15.39 -17.55
C THR A 136 9.22 -15.80 -17.12
N SER A 137 9.01 -17.07 -16.77
CA SER A 137 7.67 -17.63 -16.55
C SER A 137 7.62 -18.64 -15.41
N GLY A 138 6.84 -18.29 -14.37
CA GLY A 138 6.39 -19.15 -13.29
C GLY A 138 7.50 -19.62 -12.33
N VAL A 139 7.07 -20.07 -11.15
CA VAL A 139 7.91 -20.79 -10.18
C VAL A 139 7.58 -22.26 -10.19
N TRP A 140 8.53 -23.12 -9.82
CA TRP A 140 8.24 -24.49 -9.45
C TRP A 140 9.11 -24.98 -8.29
N VAL A 141 8.52 -25.79 -7.41
CA VAL A 141 9.16 -26.34 -6.19
C VAL A 141 8.99 -27.85 -6.16
N ALA A 142 10.04 -28.59 -5.79
CA ALA A 142 10.01 -30.06 -5.78
C ALA A 142 8.93 -30.64 -4.86
N ALA A 143 8.65 -29.93 -3.76
CA ALA A 143 7.62 -30.32 -2.80
C ALA A 143 6.19 -30.28 -3.38
N ALA A 144 5.94 -29.48 -4.43
CA ALA A 144 4.65 -29.47 -5.13
C ALA A 144 4.48 -30.72 -6.01
N SER A 145 5.50 -31.04 -6.80
CA SER A 145 5.57 -32.17 -7.73
C SER A 145 6.99 -32.29 -8.26
N GLU A 146 7.42 -33.52 -8.57
CA GLU A 146 8.72 -33.76 -9.21
C GLU A 146 8.84 -33.12 -10.61
N GLU A 147 7.75 -33.04 -11.35
CA GLU A 147 7.71 -32.45 -12.69
C GLU A 147 7.00 -31.10 -12.65
N ALA A 148 7.63 -30.11 -13.30
CA ALA A 148 7.07 -28.77 -13.47
C ALA A 148 5.89 -28.78 -14.44
N LEU A 149 4.96 -27.85 -14.25
CA LEU A 149 3.92 -27.60 -15.24
C LEU A 149 4.56 -27.09 -16.54
N PRO A 150 3.91 -27.32 -17.70
CA PRO A 150 4.39 -26.77 -18.96
C PRO A 150 4.58 -25.25 -18.88
N ASN A 151 5.71 -24.75 -19.38
CA ASN A 151 6.05 -23.33 -19.42
C ASN A 151 6.15 -22.64 -18.03
N THR A 152 6.35 -23.38 -16.94
CA THR A 152 6.71 -22.84 -15.61
C THR A 152 8.16 -23.16 -15.26
N ALA A 153 8.81 -22.32 -14.47
CA ALA A 153 10.25 -22.41 -14.22
C ALA A 153 11.04 -22.52 -15.54
N ALA A 154 10.75 -21.58 -16.44
CA ALA A 154 11.23 -21.59 -17.80
C ALA A 154 11.42 -20.18 -18.38
N ILE A 155 12.21 -20.11 -19.46
CA ILE A 155 12.34 -18.95 -20.34
C ILE A 155 11.55 -19.21 -21.61
N LEU A 156 10.70 -18.27 -21.98
CA LEU A 156 9.81 -18.35 -23.12
C LEU A 156 10.16 -17.29 -24.16
N GLU A 157 10.19 -17.66 -25.43
CA GLU A 157 10.13 -16.73 -26.56
C GLU A 157 8.66 -16.34 -26.80
N VAL A 158 8.38 -15.04 -26.74
CA VAL A 158 7.03 -14.48 -26.91
C VAL A 158 6.75 -14.22 -28.39
N ARG A 159 5.63 -14.73 -28.88
CA ARG A 159 5.19 -14.60 -30.28
C ARG A 159 3.73 -14.15 -30.33
N GLN A 160 3.28 -13.69 -31.49
CA GLN A 160 1.89 -13.28 -31.64
C GLN A 160 0.95 -14.48 -31.43
N GLY A 161 0.17 -14.44 -30.35
CA GLY A 161 -0.79 -15.46 -29.95
C GLY A 161 -0.20 -16.75 -29.36
N ASP A 162 1.12 -16.82 -29.16
CA ASP A 162 1.80 -18.05 -28.74
C ASP A 162 3.07 -17.77 -27.93
N VAL A 163 3.52 -18.77 -27.17
CA VAL A 163 4.81 -18.76 -26.49
C VAL A 163 5.55 -20.06 -26.78
N LYS A 164 6.85 -19.95 -27.08
CA LYS A 164 7.72 -21.11 -27.24
C LYS A 164 8.68 -21.18 -26.07
N GLU A 165 8.63 -22.28 -25.33
CA GLU A 165 9.67 -22.56 -24.34
C GLU A 165 11.03 -22.73 -25.02
N VAL A 166 12.01 -21.93 -24.61
CA VAL A 166 13.37 -21.97 -25.15
C VAL A 166 14.36 -22.54 -24.16
N ALA A 167 14.09 -22.47 -22.85
CA ALA A 167 14.93 -23.07 -21.82
C ALA A 167 14.09 -23.43 -20.58
N ARG A 168 14.44 -24.54 -19.91
CA ARG A 168 13.82 -24.99 -18.65
C ARG A 168 14.82 -24.86 -17.52
N THR A 169 14.64 -23.89 -16.63
CA THR A 169 15.52 -23.69 -15.48
C THR A 169 15.31 -24.81 -14.44
N TRP A 170 14.06 -25.29 -14.30
CA TRP A 170 13.72 -26.44 -13.44
C TRP A 170 14.57 -27.69 -13.68
N THR A 171 14.92 -27.98 -14.94
CA THR A 171 15.70 -29.19 -15.28
C THR A 171 17.11 -29.13 -14.70
N GLY A 172 17.75 -27.96 -14.76
CA GLY A 172 19.07 -27.75 -14.18
C GLY A 172 19.04 -27.77 -12.66
N GLU A 173 18.03 -27.09 -12.09
CA GLU A 173 17.81 -27.00 -10.65
C GLU A 173 17.58 -28.38 -10.01
N LYS A 174 16.57 -29.12 -10.50
CA LYS A 174 16.25 -30.47 -10.01
C LYS A 174 17.44 -31.43 -10.08
N ALA A 175 18.29 -31.30 -11.09
CA ALA A 175 19.41 -32.20 -11.31
C ALA A 175 20.62 -31.89 -10.42
N ASN A 176 20.87 -30.60 -10.13
CA ASN A 176 22.13 -30.17 -9.54
C ASN A 176 22.00 -29.44 -8.21
N ASN A 177 20.84 -28.82 -7.92
CA ASN A 177 20.58 -28.00 -6.74
C ASN A 177 21.79 -27.14 -6.34
N PRO A 178 22.15 -26.12 -7.15
CA PRO A 178 23.45 -25.47 -7.05
C PRO A 178 23.73 -24.81 -5.71
N ASP A 179 22.71 -24.31 -5.02
CA ASP A 179 22.84 -23.69 -3.69
C ASP A 179 22.82 -24.73 -2.55
N GLY A 180 22.39 -25.96 -2.83
CA GLY A 180 22.36 -27.08 -1.90
C GLY A 180 21.21 -27.04 -0.89
N PHE A 181 20.23 -26.15 -1.08
CA PHE A 181 19.11 -25.95 -0.17
C PHE A 181 17.80 -26.49 -0.76
N VAL A 182 16.73 -25.69 -0.75
CA VAL A 182 15.41 -26.08 -1.24
C VAL A 182 15.46 -26.17 -2.76
N VAL A 183 15.06 -27.31 -3.32
CA VAL A 183 14.99 -27.49 -4.79
C VAL A 183 13.80 -26.70 -5.34
N GLU A 184 14.07 -25.50 -5.80
CA GLU A 184 13.11 -24.49 -6.26
C GLU A 184 13.72 -23.67 -7.40
N SER A 185 12.94 -23.42 -8.45
CA SER A 185 13.34 -22.52 -9.54
C SER A 185 12.23 -21.51 -9.81
N HIS A 186 12.60 -20.24 -9.71
CA HIS A 186 11.78 -19.09 -10.01
C HIS A 186 12.61 -18.13 -10.87
N PRO A 187 12.76 -18.39 -12.18
CA PRO A 187 13.37 -17.42 -13.08
C PRO A 187 12.56 -16.13 -12.99
N TYR A 188 13.17 -15.07 -12.47
CA TYR A 188 12.50 -13.81 -12.20
C TYR A 188 13.15 -12.70 -13.02
N GLY A 189 14.37 -12.30 -12.68
CA GLY A 189 15.16 -11.28 -13.41
C GLY A 189 15.56 -11.74 -14.81
N LEU A 190 15.55 -10.84 -15.80
CA LEU A 190 15.95 -11.16 -17.18
C LEU A 190 16.64 -9.98 -17.88
N ALA A 191 17.81 -10.26 -18.46
CA ALA A 191 18.52 -9.34 -19.35
C ALA A 191 19.13 -10.06 -20.56
N ALA A 192 19.27 -9.32 -21.66
CA ALA A 192 20.09 -9.73 -22.79
C ALA A 192 21.55 -9.31 -22.52
N GLY A 193 22.47 -10.27 -22.55
CA GLY A 193 23.90 -10.02 -22.40
C GLY A 193 24.55 -9.50 -23.69
N PRO A 194 25.68 -8.79 -23.59
CA PRO A 194 26.42 -8.29 -24.75
C PRO A 194 27.05 -9.41 -25.58
N ASP A 195 27.14 -10.63 -25.03
CA ASP A 195 27.62 -11.85 -25.67
C ASP A 195 26.55 -12.55 -26.54
N GLY A 196 25.33 -12.00 -26.60
CA GLY A 196 24.24 -12.56 -27.38
C GLY A 196 23.49 -13.70 -26.67
N LEU A 197 23.62 -13.82 -25.34
CA LEU A 197 22.92 -14.78 -24.50
C LEU A 197 21.92 -14.07 -23.58
N LEU A 198 21.05 -14.84 -22.91
CA LEU A 198 20.15 -14.33 -21.88
C LEU A 198 20.75 -14.61 -20.50
N TYR A 199 20.65 -13.64 -19.59
CA TYR A 199 21.03 -13.78 -18.20
C TYR A 199 19.77 -13.72 -17.34
N VAL A 200 19.66 -14.66 -16.41
CA VAL A 200 18.46 -14.89 -15.61
C VAL A 200 18.83 -14.89 -14.14
N ALA A 201 18.25 -13.98 -13.37
CA ALA A 201 18.27 -14.07 -11.92
C ALA A 201 17.17 -15.06 -11.50
N ASP A 202 17.56 -16.26 -11.11
CA ASP A 202 16.64 -17.27 -10.61
C ASP A 202 16.48 -17.07 -9.10
N ALA A 203 15.38 -16.42 -8.73
CA ALA A 203 15.06 -16.03 -7.36
C ALA A 203 14.90 -17.24 -6.45
N GLY A 204 14.37 -18.34 -6.99
CA GLY A 204 14.09 -19.56 -6.25
C GLY A 204 15.34 -20.43 -6.05
N ALA A 205 16.18 -20.50 -7.09
CA ALA A 205 17.41 -21.30 -7.06
C ALA A 205 18.60 -20.54 -6.45
N ASN A 206 18.42 -19.28 -6.04
CA ASN A 206 19.49 -18.39 -5.59
C ASN A 206 20.70 -18.36 -6.54
N THR A 207 20.46 -18.35 -7.86
CA THR A 207 21.52 -18.39 -8.87
C THR A 207 21.38 -17.29 -9.91
N LEU A 208 22.51 -16.92 -10.50
CA LEU A 208 22.56 -16.25 -11.80
C LEU A 208 22.80 -17.30 -12.87
N LEU A 209 21.89 -17.41 -13.83
CA LEU A 209 21.99 -18.33 -14.95
C LEU A 209 22.32 -17.60 -16.24
N ARG A 210 23.06 -18.26 -17.12
CA ARG A 210 23.27 -17.87 -18.52
C ARG A 210 22.61 -18.89 -19.43
N VAL A 211 21.76 -18.40 -20.33
CA VAL A 211 20.87 -19.18 -21.17
C VAL A 211 21.13 -18.88 -22.64
N ASN A 212 21.34 -19.94 -23.43
CA ASN A 212 21.35 -19.84 -24.90
C ASN A 212 19.95 -20.18 -25.43
N PRO A 213 19.16 -19.19 -25.88
CA PRO A 213 17.79 -19.45 -26.32
C PRO A 213 17.70 -20.21 -27.65
N THR A 214 18.81 -20.38 -28.38
CA THR A 214 18.85 -21.15 -29.63
C THR A 214 19.05 -22.64 -29.37
N SER A 215 19.98 -23.00 -28.47
CA SER A 215 20.23 -24.40 -28.09
C SER A 215 19.38 -24.89 -26.93
N GLY A 216 18.85 -23.97 -26.11
CA GLY A 216 18.19 -24.25 -24.83
C GLY A 216 19.15 -24.61 -23.70
N GLU A 217 20.45 -24.37 -23.89
CA GLU A 217 21.46 -24.59 -22.85
C GLU A 217 21.30 -23.59 -21.71
N VAL A 218 21.36 -24.10 -20.48
CA VAL A 218 21.32 -23.33 -19.23
C VAL A 218 22.58 -23.65 -18.44
N SER A 219 23.32 -22.63 -18.05
CA SER A 219 24.55 -22.75 -17.26
C SER A 219 24.48 -21.84 -16.04
N VAL A 220 24.98 -22.31 -14.90
CA VAL A 220 25.12 -21.49 -13.69
C VAL A 220 26.34 -20.61 -13.85
N VAL A 221 26.15 -19.30 -13.67
CA VAL A 221 27.24 -18.29 -13.65
C VAL A 221 27.70 -18.07 -12.23
N ALA A 222 26.76 -17.87 -11.30
CA ALA A 222 27.05 -17.68 -9.88
C ALA A 222 25.94 -18.27 -9.02
N VAL A 223 26.31 -18.61 -7.77
CA VAL A 223 25.41 -19.01 -6.70
C VAL A 223 25.55 -17.95 -5.60
N PHE A 224 24.44 -17.45 -5.07
CA PHE A 224 24.46 -16.38 -4.07
C PHE A 224 24.45 -16.96 -2.65
N ASP A 225 25.35 -16.46 -1.81
CA ASP A 225 25.40 -16.82 -0.40
C ASP A 225 24.26 -16.19 0.40
N GLY A 226 23.95 -16.79 1.55
CA GLY A 226 22.94 -16.30 2.48
C GLY A 226 23.28 -14.90 3.01
N VAL A 227 22.24 -14.12 3.28
CA VAL A 227 22.38 -12.77 3.83
C VAL A 227 22.18 -12.83 5.34
N PRO A 228 23.05 -12.23 6.17
CA PRO A 228 22.91 -12.30 7.63
C PRO A 228 21.52 -11.91 8.14
N SER A 229 20.95 -12.71 9.05
CA SER A 229 19.60 -12.51 9.61
C SER A 229 19.56 -12.86 11.10
N PRO A 230 18.77 -12.16 11.94
CA PRO A 230 18.63 -12.47 13.35
C PRO A 230 17.76 -13.71 13.61
N LEU A 231 17.05 -14.22 12.59
CA LEU A 231 16.17 -15.37 12.70
C LEU A 231 16.78 -16.60 12.01
N PRO A 232 16.67 -17.80 12.60
CA PRO A 232 17.11 -19.03 11.96
C PRO A 232 16.19 -19.37 10.78
N ASN A 233 16.77 -19.65 9.62
CA ASN A 233 16.03 -20.01 8.40
C ASN A 233 15.98 -21.55 8.23
N PRO A 234 14.80 -22.19 8.35
CA PRO A 234 14.66 -23.63 8.13
C PRO A 234 15.03 -24.10 6.71
N GLY A 235 14.81 -23.27 5.69
CA GLY A 235 15.21 -23.54 4.30
C GLY A 235 16.72 -23.63 4.13
N ARG A 236 17.47 -22.94 5.00
CA ARG A 236 18.94 -22.95 5.06
C ARG A 236 19.50 -23.74 6.24
N GLY A 237 18.84 -24.85 6.60
CA GLY A 237 19.31 -25.75 7.65
C GLY A 237 19.31 -25.15 9.06
N GLY A 238 18.58 -24.06 9.29
CA GLY A 238 18.51 -23.35 10.58
C GLY A 238 19.62 -22.33 10.80
N ALA A 239 20.40 -21.98 9.76
CA ALA A 239 21.41 -20.94 9.84
C ALA A 239 20.79 -19.54 10.06
N LEU A 240 21.56 -18.64 10.69
CA LEU A 240 21.16 -17.25 10.97
C LEU A 240 21.37 -16.35 9.74
N GLU A 241 20.71 -16.73 8.66
CA GLU A 241 20.79 -16.08 7.36
C GLU A 241 19.45 -16.19 6.63
N SER A 242 19.04 -15.14 5.94
CA SER A 242 17.95 -15.17 4.97
C SER A 242 18.47 -15.61 3.60
N ASP A 243 17.59 -16.15 2.78
CA ASP A 243 17.91 -16.37 1.37
C ASP A 243 18.23 -15.05 0.65
N PRO A 244 19.19 -15.04 -0.28
CA PRO A 244 19.62 -13.83 -0.99
C PRO A 244 18.62 -13.36 -2.04
N VAL A 245 17.90 -14.29 -2.70
CA VAL A 245 16.86 -14.03 -3.71
C VAL A 245 17.28 -13.01 -4.77
N PRO A 246 17.99 -13.43 -5.83
CA PRO A 246 18.34 -12.52 -6.91
C PRO A 246 17.09 -12.18 -7.76
N THR A 247 16.82 -10.89 -7.97
CA THR A 247 15.57 -10.41 -8.59
C THR A 247 15.75 -9.61 -9.88
N GLY A 248 16.85 -8.86 -10.00
CA GLY A 248 17.16 -8.04 -11.16
C GLY A 248 18.54 -8.37 -11.68
N VAL A 249 18.74 -8.27 -12.99
CA VAL A 249 20.06 -8.39 -13.63
C VAL A 249 20.19 -7.35 -14.73
N THR A 250 21.33 -6.68 -14.79
CA THR A 250 21.65 -5.72 -15.85
C THR A 250 23.16 -5.65 -16.10
N PHE A 251 23.55 -4.95 -17.16
CA PHE A 251 24.94 -4.81 -17.59
C PHE A 251 25.34 -3.35 -17.60
N GLY A 252 26.47 -3.04 -16.97
CA GLY A 252 27.16 -1.77 -17.16
C GLY A 252 27.69 -1.61 -18.59
N ALA A 253 28.04 -0.38 -18.96
CA ALA A 253 28.58 -0.07 -20.28
C ALA A 253 29.91 -0.79 -20.60
N ASP A 254 30.65 -1.19 -19.57
CA ASP A 254 31.89 -1.96 -19.62
C ASP A 254 31.66 -3.49 -19.64
N GLY A 255 30.41 -3.93 -19.57
CA GLY A 255 30.03 -5.35 -19.53
C GLY A 255 29.98 -5.95 -18.14
N THR A 256 30.19 -5.17 -17.06
CA THR A 256 30.02 -5.65 -15.69
C THR A 256 28.60 -6.10 -15.44
N ILE A 257 28.43 -7.29 -14.86
CA ILE A 257 27.12 -7.84 -14.50
C ILE A 257 26.75 -7.33 -13.12
N TYR A 258 25.59 -6.68 -13.02
CA TYR A 258 25.00 -6.29 -11.74
C TYR A 258 23.74 -7.10 -11.47
N VAL A 259 23.59 -7.55 -10.23
CA VAL A 259 22.42 -8.31 -9.76
C VAL A 259 21.86 -7.68 -8.49
N SER A 260 20.57 -7.43 -8.44
CA SER A 260 19.89 -7.00 -7.22
C SER A 260 19.41 -8.19 -6.40
N LEU A 261 19.54 -8.09 -5.08
CA LEU A 261 19.09 -9.09 -4.12
C LEU A 261 17.88 -8.58 -3.33
N LEU A 262 16.93 -9.47 -3.04
CA LEU A 262 15.76 -9.22 -2.19
C LEU A 262 15.77 -10.21 -1.02
N PRO A 263 16.59 -9.97 0.03
CA PRO A 263 16.74 -10.96 1.08
C PRO A 263 15.39 -11.36 1.68
N GLY A 264 15.17 -12.66 1.87
CA GLY A 264 13.90 -13.22 2.31
C GLY A 264 13.46 -12.76 3.71
N PHE A 265 12.34 -13.29 4.20
CA PHE A 265 11.80 -12.98 5.53
C PHE A 265 12.90 -13.05 6.61
N PRO A 266 13.01 -12.05 7.51
CA PRO A 266 12.02 -11.02 7.83
C PRO A 266 12.11 -9.70 7.02
N PHE A 267 12.72 -9.71 5.83
CA PHE A 267 12.79 -8.52 4.95
C PHE A 267 13.36 -7.28 5.66
N LEU A 268 14.51 -7.45 6.33
CA LEU A 268 15.11 -6.39 7.14
C LEU A 268 15.44 -5.15 6.29
N PRO A 269 15.04 -3.95 6.75
CA PRO A 269 15.50 -2.71 6.15
C PRO A 269 17.03 -2.65 6.07
N GLY A 270 17.56 -2.24 4.92
CA GLY A 270 19.00 -2.12 4.67
C GLY A 270 19.73 -3.42 4.34
N ALA A 271 19.06 -4.58 4.37
CA ALA A 271 19.70 -5.87 4.10
C ALA A 271 19.87 -6.18 2.60
N ALA A 272 19.07 -5.54 1.74
CA ALA A 272 19.20 -5.73 0.30
C ALA A 272 20.47 -5.04 -0.22
N LYS A 273 20.95 -5.54 -1.36
CA LYS A 273 22.16 -5.04 -2.00
C LYS A 273 22.14 -5.28 -3.50
N VAL A 274 22.96 -4.51 -4.20
CA VAL A 274 23.37 -4.81 -5.58
C VAL A 274 24.79 -5.37 -5.52
N VAL A 275 25.01 -6.47 -6.23
CA VAL A 275 26.30 -7.15 -6.32
C VAL A 275 26.80 -7.17 -7.75
N THR A 276 28.11 -7.21 -7.93
CA THR A 276 28.75 -7.54 -9.21
C THR A 276 29.07 -9.02 -9.29
N VAL A 277 29.01 -9.59 -10.49
CA VAL A 277 29.38 -10.98 -10.76
C VAL A 277 30.45 -11.05 -11.84
N ASP A 278 31.56 -11.73 -11.56
CA ASP A 278 32.54 -12.13 -12.57
C ASP A 278 32.00 -13.35 -13.34
N PRO A 279 31.76 -13.24 -14.66
CA PRO A 279 31.13 -14.31 -15.43
C PRO A 279 32.02 -15.54 -15.70
N ASP A 280 33.33 -15.42 -15.50
CA ASP A 280 34.29 -16.50 -15.75
C ASP A 280 34.60 -17.29 -14.48
N SER A 281 34.76 -16.59 -13.35
CA SER A 281 35.04 -17.22 -12.06
C SER A 281 33.79 -17.53 -11.24
N GLY A 282 32.68 -16.82 -11.49
CA GLY A 282 31.48 -16.84 -10.66
C GLY A 282 31.61 -16.06 -9.36
N GLU A 283 32.68 -15.28 -9.18
CA GLU A 283 32.93 -14.48 -7.98
C GLU A 283 31.87 -13.38 -7.84
N VAL A 284 31.28 -13.28 -6.65
CA VAL A 284 30.28 -12.27 -6.29
C VAL A 284 30.91 -11.25 -5.34
N SER A 285 30.74 -9.97 -5.63
CA SER A 285 31.23 -8.86 -4.79
C SER A 285 30.15 -7.83 -4.56
N ASP A 286 30.09 -7.26 -3.35
CA ASP A 286 29.15 -6.19 -3.04
C ASP A 286 29.48 -4.92 -3.83
N TYR A 287 28.47 -4.32 -4.43
CA TYR A 287 28.58 -3.04 -5.14
C TYR A 287 27.87 -1.92 -4.40
N ALA A 288 26.58 -2.10 -4.09
CA ALA A 288 25.77 -1.14 -3.34
C ALA A 288 25.08 -1.85 -2.17
N THR A 289 25.11 -1.24 -0.99
CA THR A 289 24.61 -1.82 0.27
C THR A 289 23.65 -0.85 0.97
N GLY A 290 22.95 -1.30 2.01
CA GLY A 290 22.00 -0.46 2.75
C GLY A 290 20.66 -0.27 2.02
N LEU A 291 20.32 -1.16 1.08
CA LEU A 291 19.10 -1.08 0.28
C LEU A 291 17.99 -1.93 0.92
N THR A 292 16.74 -1.73 0.50
CA THR A 292 15.60 -2.52 1.00
C THR A 292 14.81 -3.13 -0.16
N MET A 293 14.48 -4.42 -0.02
CA MET A 293 13.56 -5.18 -0.89
C MET A 293 13.60 -4.83 -2.40
N LEU A 294 14.74 -5.06 -3.05
CA LEU A 294 14.89 -4.70 -4.47
C LEU A 294 14.17 -5.70 -5.37
N THR A 295 13.15 -5.28 -6.11
CA THR A 295 12.42 -6.14 -7.06
C THR A 295 12.99 -6.09 -8.45
N ASP A 296 13.61 -4.99 -8.88
CA ASP A 296 14.17 -4.87 -10.22
C ASP A 296 15.44 -4.02 -10.24
N LEU A 297 16.26 -4.21 -11.28
CA LEU A 297 17.48 -3.45 -11.51
C LEU A 297 17.68 -3.25 -13.02
N ARG A 298 17.88 -2.00 -13.44
CA ARG A 298 18.08 -1.61 -14.83
C ARG A 298 19.18 -0.57 -14.96
N THR A 299 19.90 -0.64 -16.08
CA THR A 299 20.77 0.44 -16.53
C THR A 299 19.94 1.44 -17.34
N GLY A 300 19.98 2.71 -16.97
CA GLY A 300 19.32 3.82 -17.65
C GLY A 300 20.01 4.21 -18.96
N PRO A 301 19.39 5.09 -19.77
CA PRO A 301 19.98 5.58 -21.02
C PRO A 301 21.21 6.48 -20.81
N ASP A 302 21.36 7.02 -19.62
CA ASP A 302 22.51 7.79 -19.11
C ASP A 302 23.69 6.89 -18.67
N GLY A 303 23.49 5.56 -18.63
CA GLY A 303 24.49 4.58 -18.21
C GLY A 303 24.55 4.35 -16.70
N GLU A 304 23.66 4.98 -15.92
CA GLU A 304 23.56 4.80 -14.48
C GLU A 304 22.66 3.62 -14.12
N LEU A 305 22.76 3.13 -12.89
CA LEU A 305 21.96 2.01 -12.39
C LEU A 305 20.74 2.52 -11.61
N TYR A 306 19.59 1.90 -11.85
CA TYR A 306 18.32 2.22 -11.22
C TYR A 306 17.66 0.95 -10.71
N ALA A 307 17.18 0.97 -9.48
CA ALA A 307 16.48 -0.15 -8.88
C ALA A 307 15.08 0.24 -8.41
N VAL A 308 14.23 -0.77 -8.31
CA VAL A 308 12.91 -0.65 -7.68
C VAL A 308 13.02 -1.20 -6.28
N GLN A 309 12.79 -0.36 -5.27
CA GLN A 309 12.53 -0.77 -3.90
C GLN A 309 11.03 -1.05 -3.77
N PHE A 310 10.67 -2.29 -3.49
CA PHE A 310 9.27 -2.71 -3.39
C PHE A 310 8.51 -2.01 -2.25
N GLY A 311 9.18 -1.82 -1.12
CA GLY A 311 8.60 -1.19 0.06
C GLY A 311 9.24 -1.66 1.35
N VAL A 312 8.63 -1.24 2.45
CA VAL A 312 8.96 -1.65 3.81
C VAL A 312 8.01 -2.75 4.25
N PHE A 313 8.56 -3.74 4.96
CA PHE A 313 7.77 -4.81 5.57
C PHE A 313 7.76 -4.64 7.09
N THR A 314 6.61 -4.90 7.70
CA THR A 314 6.45 -4.92 9.16
C THR A 314 5.85 -6.25 9.60
N ASP A 315 5.70 -6.45 10.90
CA ASP A 315 4.99 -7.61 11.45
C ASP A 315 3.53 -7.72 10.96
N GLN A 316 2.96 -6.64 10.38
CA GLN A 316 1.60 -6.61 9.82
C GLN A 316 1.55 -6.85 8.31
N GLY A 317 2.71 -7.06 7.65
CA GLY A 317 2.80 -7.23 6.20
C GLY A 317 3.50 -6.06 5.50
N PRO A 318 3.41 -6.01 4.17
CA PRO A 318 4.02 -4.94 3.38
C PRO A 318 3.24 -3.63 3.60
N VAL A 319 3.96 -2.53 3.76
CA VAL A 319 3.37 -1.20 3.97
C VAL A 319 3.03 -0.61 2.60
N PRO A 320 1.75 -0.29 2.30
CA PRO A 320 1.39 0.44 1.09
C PRO A 320 2.15 1.75 0.98
N ASP A 321 2.36 2.24 -0.25
CA ASP A 321 3.02 3.53 -0.53
C ASP A 321 4.43 3.71 0.08
N SER A 322 5.11 2.62 0.42
CA SER A 322 6.48 2.66 0.98
C SER A 322 7.57 2.31 -0.05
N GLY A 323 7.17 2.01 -1.29
CA GLY A 323 8.06 1.69 -2.39
C GLY A 323 8.72 2.93 -2.98
N ALA A 324 9.82 2.71 -3.70
CA ALA A 324 10.62 3.79 -4.26
C ALA A 324 11.36 3.38 -5.54
N ILE A 325 11.72 4.36 -6.36
CA ILE A 325 12.77 4.25 -7.38
C ILE A 325 14.06 4.82 -6.81
N VAL A 326 15.13 4.05 -6.94
CA VAL A 326 16.43 4.37 -6.36
C VAL A 326 17.48 4.42 -7.47
N ARG A 327 18.28 5.49 -7.51
CA ARG A 327 19.54 5.52 -8.26
C ARG A 327 20.61 4.82 -7.45
N ILE A 328 21.20 3.78 -8.02
CA ILE A 328 22.18 2.94 -7.35
C ILE A 328 23.58 3.54 -7.50
N ARG A 329 24.26 3.70 -6.38
CA ARG A 329 25.67 4.12 -6.28
C ARG A 329 26.47 3.11 -5.48
N ALA A 330 27.78 3.07 -5.72
CA ALA A 330 28.67 2.19 -4.97
C ALA A 330 28.65 2.49 -3.46
N GLY A 331 28.77 1.44 -2.64
CA GLY A 331 28.68 1.52 -1.18
C GLY A 331 27.26 1.90 -0.72
N GLU A 332 27.18 2.83 0.23
CA GLU A 332 25.91 3.29 0.83
C GLU A 332 25.43 4.63 0.24
N ALA A 333 25.98 5.04 -0.90
CA ALA A 333 25.71 6.36 -1.49
C ALA A 333 24.50 6.39 -2.43
N SER A 334 23.67 5.34 -2.44
CA SER A 334 22.49 5.29 -3.32
C SER A 334 21.44 6.32 -2.91
N GLU A 335 20.64 6.77 -3.87
CA GLU A 335 19.74 7.94 -3.74
C GLU A 335 18.31 7.57 -4.15
N VAL A 336 17.30 8.04 -3.41
CA VAL A 336 15.88 7.92 -3.75
C VAL A 336 15.51 9.02 -4.74
N LEU A 337 14.86 8.64 -5.85
CA LEU A 337 14.39 9.58 -6.88
C LEU A 337 12.89 9.82 -6.81
N VAL A 338 12.15 8.78 -6.48
CA VAL A 338 10.69 8.79 -6.34
C VAL A 338 10.37 7.88 -5.17
N ASP A 339 9.56 8.34 -4.22
CA ASP A 339 9.02 7.55 -3.12
C ASP A 339 7.49 7.47 -3.21
N GLY A 340 6.84 6.98 -2.15
CA GLY A 340 5.37 6.96 -2.11
C GLY A 340 4.73 5.94 -3.05
N LEU A 341 5.49 4.98 -3.59
CA LEU A 341 4.97 4.06 -4.59
C LEU A 341 4.29 2.87 -3.93
N SER A 342 3.03 2.63 -4.29
CA SER A 342 2.34 1.39 -3.90
C SER A 342 2.84 0.19 -4.69
N PHE A 343 3.56 -0.69 -4.00
CA PHE A 343 3.99 -1.99 -4.49
C PHE A 343 4.61 -1.98 -5.91
N PRO A 344 5.62 -1.13 -6.17
CA PRO A 344 6.29 -1.08 -7.46
C PRO A 344 7.09 -2.37 -7.71
N THR A 345 7.08 -2.84 -8.95
CA THR A 345 7.69 -4.15 -9.31
C THR A 345 8.78 -4.08 -10.36
N SER A 346 8.76 -3.10 -11.26
CA SER A 346 9.74 -3.01 -12.35
C SER A 346 9.83 -1.59 -12.90
N ILE A 347 11.00 -1.25 -13.45
CA ILE A 347 11.28 0.03 -14.10
C ILE A 347 11.82 -0.19 -15.51
N GLY A 348 11.54 0.72 -16.42
CA GLY A 348 12.15 0.80 -17.75
C GLY A 348 12.26 2.24 -18.22
N PHE A 349 13.12 2.50 -19.20
CA PHE A 349 13.39 3.86 -19.68
C PHE A 349 13.25 3.96 -21.20
N ASP A 350 12.77 5.11 -21.67
CA ASP A 350 12.93 5.48 -23.08
C ASP A 350 14.29 6.14 -23.35
N GLU A 351 14.55 6.53 -24.60
CA GLU A 351 15.82 7.15 -24.99
C GLU A 351 16.03 8.56 -24.46
N ASN A 352 14.97 9.21 -23.97
CA ASN A 352 15.02 10.59 -23.46
C ASN A 352 15.22 10.64 -21.94
N GLY A 353 15.32 9.50 -21.26
CA GLY A 353 15.44 9.46 -19.80
C GLY A 353 14.12 9.47 -19.05
N ASN A 354 12.97 9.33 -19.74
CA ASN A 354 11.68 9.14 -19.05
C ASN A 354 11.65 7.74 -18.44
N GLY A 355 11.30 7.64 -17.16
CA GLY A 355 11.13 6.38 -16.45
C GLY A 355 9.69 5.89 -16.49
N PHE A 356 9.50 4.59 -16.63
CA PHE A 356 8.19 3.93 -16.62
C PHE A 356 8.22 2.84 -15.56
N VAL A 357 7.30 2.92 -14.60
CA VAL A 357 7.28 2.07 -13.42
C VAL A 357 5.97 1.29 -13.38
N THR A 358 6.03 -0.02 -13.17
CA THR A 358 4.84 -0.82 -12.85
C THR A 358 4.55 -0.75 -11.37
N VAL A 359 3.32 -0.38 -11.01
CA VAL A 359 2.84 -0.24 -9.61
C VAL A 359 1.64 -1.15 -9.35
N ASN A 360 1.30 -1.35 -8.07
CA ASN A 360 0.25 -2.28 -7.62
C ASN A 360 0.47 -3.71 -8.11
N GLY A 361 1.74 -4.16 -8.18
CA GLY A 361 2.08 -5.48 -8.71
C GLY A 361 1.54 -6.66 -7.90
N VAL A 362 1.20 -6.43 -6.63
CA VAL A 362 0.56 -7.40 -5.71
C VAL A 362 -0.78 -6.88 -5.16
N GLY A 363 -1.34 -5.84 -5.80
CA GLY A 363 -2.66 -5.31 -5.47
C GLY A 363 -3.79 -6.22 -5.97
N ALA A 364 -5.04 -5.78 -5.79
CA ALA A 364 -6.19 -6.53 -6.31
C ALA A 364 -6.14 -6.62 -7.85
N PRO A 365 -6.55 -7.75 -8.46
CA PRO A 365 -6.54 -7.88 -9.91
C PRO A 365 -7.30 -6.74 -10.61
N GLY A 366 -6.66 -6.10 -11.58
CA GLY A 366 -7.19 -4.95 -12.33
C GLY A 366 -6.72 -3.59 -11.80
N THR A 367 -6.07 -3.54 -10.64
CA THR A 367 -5.55 -2.28 -10.05
C THR A 367 -4.13 -1.93 -10.46
N GLY A 368 -3.43 -2.87 -11.13
CA GLY A 368 -2.08 -2.66 -11.64
C GLY A 368 -2.02 -1.57 -12.71
N ALA A 369 -0.95 -0.78 -12.70
CA ALA A 369 -0.75 0.33 -13.62
C ALA A 369 0.72 0.51 -14.04
N VAL A 370 0.93 1.25 -15.12
CA VAL A 370 2.22 1.81 -15.55
C VAL A 370 2.18 3.32 -15.35
N VAL A 371 3.13 3.84 -14.57
CA VAL A 371 3.30 5.26 -14.29
C VAL A 371 4.56 5.76 -14.99
N ARG A 372 4.44 6.85 -15.75
CA ARG A 372 5.55 7.53 -16.40
C ARG A 372 6.01 8.72 -15.56
N TYR A 373 7.31 8.81 -15.32
CA TYR A 373 8.00 9.96 -14.77
C TYR A 373 8.84 10.61 -15.87
N ASN A 374 8.66 11.91 -16.08
CA ASN A 374 9.43 12.61 -17.10
C ASN A 374 10.85 12.89 -16.59
N ASP A 375 11.82 12.80 -17.49
CA ASP A 375 13.22 13.17 -17.21
C ASP A 375 13.77 12.56 -15.91
N LEU A 376 13.37 11.33 -15.59
CA LEU A 376 13.68 10.65 -14.33
C LEU A 376 15.19 10.50 -14.10
N THR A 377 15.96 10.38 -15.18
CA THR A 377 17.43 10.34 -15.11
C THR A 377 18.05 11.63 -14.59
N ASP A 378 17.36 12.77 -14.75
CA ASP A 378 17.85 14.10 -14.38
C ASP A 378 17.41 14.54 -12.98
N VAL A 379 16.53 13.75 -12.33
CA VAL A 379 16.06 14.01 -10.97
C VAL A 379 17.24 13.98 -10.00
N VAL A 380 17.36 15.02 -9.17
CA VAL A 380 18.31 15.04 -8.06
C VAL A 380 17.75 14.14 -6.97
N GLY A 381 18.50 13.11 -6.58
CA GLY A 381 18.04 12.13 -5.61
C GLY A 381 18.44 12.45 -4.18
N GLU A 382 17.65 11.99 -3.23
CA GLU A 382 17.89 12.12 -1.79
C GLU A 382 18.69 10.92 -1.27
N PRO A 383 19.78 11.10 -0.50
CA PRO A 383 20.57 9.97 0.02
C PRO A 383 19.73 9.01 0.87
N ILE A 384 19.88 7.70 0.65
CA ILE A 384 19.16 6.69 1.45
C ILE A 384 19.50 6.80 2.95
N GLY A 385 20.72 7.23 3.30
CA GLY A 385 21.13 7.45 4.70
C GLY A 385 20.39 8.58 5.44
N GLU A 386 19.82 9.55 4.71
CA GLU A 386 18.92 10.58 5.25
C GLU A 386 17.44 10.17 5.11
N ALA A 387 17.12 9.32 4.15
CA ALA A 387 15.78 8.73 3.98
C ALA A 387 15.50 7.50 4.87
N ALA A 388 16.52 6.95 5.56
CA ALA A 388 16.43 5.71 6.36
C ALA A 388 16.84 5.87 7.86
N ALA A 389 17.09 7.08 8.34
CA ALA A 389 17.12 7.40 9.76
C ALA A 389 15.87 8.24 10.13
N PRO A 390 15.16 7.97 11.24
CA PRO A 390 14.14 8.89 11.71
C PRO A 390 14.85 10.19 12.07
N THR A 391 14.65 11.23 11.28
CA THR A 391 15.19 12.56 11.54
C THR A 391 14.73 12.98 12.94
N THR A 392 15.69 13.04 13.86
CA THR A 392 15.53 13.82 15.08
C THR A 392 15.67 15.28 14.63
N PRO A 393 14.74 16.20 14.96
CA PRO A 393 14.85 17.57 14.47
C PRO A 393 16.11 18.18 15.07
N THR A 394 17.11 18.43 14.23
CA THR A 394 18.28 19.19 14.67
C THR A 394 17.94 20.66 14.48
N GLU A 395 17.95 21.34 15.62
CA GLU A 395 17.92 22.79 15.85
C GLU A 395 18.24 23.63 14.60
N ALA A 396 17.22 24.39 14.15
CA ALA A 396 17.31 25.29 13.00
C ALA A 396 18.40 26.35 13.20
N ALA A 397 19.28 26.48 12.20
CA ALA A 397 20.02 27.71 11.96
C ALA A 397 19.05 28.78 11.37
N PRO A 398 19.29 30.08 11.60
CA PRO A 398 18.25 31.10 11.55
C PRO A 398 17.72 31.29 10.13
N ALA A 399 16.39 31.26 10.01
CA ALA A 399 15.65 31.51 8.78
C ALA A 399 15.89 32.93 8.26
N GLU A 400 16.09 33.05 6.95
CA GLU A 400 15.63 34.23 6.22
C GLU A 400 14.14 34.04 5.94
N GLU A 401 13.35 35.07 6.27
CA GLU A 401 11.89 35.09 6.26
C GLU A 401 11.31 34.81 4.86
N GLU A 402 10.67 33.66 4.67
CA GLU A 402 9.62 33.46 3.67
C GLU A 402 8.41 32.81 4.35
N ASP A 403 7.23 33.42 4.19
CA ASP A 403 6.01 33.22 4.98
C ASP A 403 5.48 31.77 4.97
N GLU A 404 5.20 31.21 6.15
CA GLU A 404 4.52 29.91 6.30
C GLU A 404 3.07 29.96 5.77
N PRO A 405 2.52 28.87 5.20
CA PRO A 405 1.10 28.80 4.94
C PRO A 405 0.34 28.79 6.28
N GLU A 406 -0.46 29.82 6.54
CA GLU A 406 -1.38 29.87 7.70
C GLU A 406 -2.29 28.62 7.69
N ASN A 407 -2.12 27.73 8.67
CA ASN A 407 -3.13 26.69 8.95
C ASN A 407 -4.32 27.32 9.70
N GLY A 408 -5.52 26.78 9.51
CA GLY A 408 -6.77 27.37 10.02
C GLY A 408 -6.99 27.18 11.53
N CYS A 409 -6.07 26.52 12.24
CA CYS A 409 -6.23 26.14 13.64
C CYS A 409 -6.33 27.34 14.60
N ALA A 410 -5.81 28.52 14.22
CA ALA A 410 -5.87 29.72 15.06
C ALA A 410 -7.31 30.20 15.38
N ASN A 411 -8.28 29.84 14.53
CA ASN A 411 -9.69 30.20 14.70
C ASN A 411 -10.50 29.11 15.42
N LEU A 412 -9.87 28.03 15.86
CA LEU A 412 -10.50 26.93 16.59
C LEU A 412 -10.08 26.93 18.07
N PRO A 413 -10.92 26.37 18.96
CA PRO A 413 -10.57 26.21 20.37
C PRO A 413 -9.28 25.41 20.57
N ASP A 414 -8.50 25.79 21.57
CA ASP A 414 -7.29 25.06 21.94
C ASP A 414 -7.61 23.73 22.66
N HIS A 415 -6.56 22.92 22.88
CA HIS A 415 -6.65 21.63 23.55
C HIS A 415 -7.30 21.74 24.94
N ALA A 416 -6.93 22.76 25.72
CA ALA A 416 -7.44 22.95 27.08
C ALA A 416 -8.94 23.22 27.09
N SER A 417 -9.40 24.14 26.23
CA SER A 417 -10.81 24.50 26.09
C SER A 417 -11.66 23.30 25.65
N LEU A 418 -11.18 22.54 24.65
CA LEU A 418 -11.85 21.33 24.19
C LEU A 418 -11.93 20.27 25.30
N THR A 419 -10.87 20.11 26.09
CA THR A 419 -10.80 19.13 27.19
C THR A 419 -11.80 19.47 28.29
N GLU A 420 -11.84 20.72 28.72
CA GLU A 420 -12.75 21.19 29.76
C GLU A 420 -14.21 21.00 29.35
N VAL A 421 -14.57 21.43 28.14
CA VAL A 421 -15.94 21.31 27.62
C VAL A 421 -16.34 19.84 27.44
N LEU A 422 -15.47 19.01 26.83
CA LEU A 422 -15.76 17.60 26.63
C LEU A 422 -15.98 16.88 27.97
N ALA A 423 -15.12 17.12 28.97
CA ALA A 423 -15.27 16.53 30.30
C ALA A 423 -16.58 16.98 30.97
N ALA A 424 -16.90 18.27 30.92
CA ALA A 424 -18.13 18.81 31.52
C ALA A 424 -19.40 18.25 30.88
N VAL A 425 -19.44 18.09 29.56
CA VAL A 425 -20.59 17.51 28.83
C VAL A 425 -20.76 16.02 29.15
N VAL A 426 -19.65 15.27 29.24
CA VAL A 426 -19.67 13.84 29.58
C VAL A 426 -20.12 13.62 31.03
N GLU A 427 -19.69 14.46 31.98
CA GLU A 427 -20.10 14.36 33.40
C GLU A 427 -21.51 14.89 33.67
N GLY A 428 -21.92 15.95 32.97
CA GLY A 428 -23.02 16.81 33.40
C GLY A 428 -24.41 16.51 32.82
N ALA A 429 -24.53 15.65 31.80
CA ALA A 429 -25.76 15.55 31.02
C ALA A 429 -26.30 14.13 30.81
N ASP A 430 -27.63 14.03 30.68
CA ASP A 430 -28.29 12.84 30.13
C ASP A 430 -27.95 12.73 28.64
N ASN A 431 -27.00 11.85 28.34
CA ASN A 431 -26.49 11.61 26.99
C ASN A 431 -27.06 10.32 26.38
N GLY A 432 -27.82 9.53 27.15
CA GLY A 432 -28.14 8.15 26.81
C GLY A 432 -26.89 7.26 26.79
N GLY A 433 -26.97 6.10 26.15
CA GLY A 433 -25.80 5.27 25.89
C GLY A 433 -25.30 4.45 27.07
N PHE A 434 -24.00 4.13 27.04
CA PHE A 434 -23.31 3.36 28.08
C PHE A 434 -22.77 4.23 29.23
N GLY A 435 -22.65 5.54 29.01
CA GLY A 435 -22.07 6.48 29.97
C GLY A 435 -20.55 6.38 30.06
N PHE A 436 -19.88 6.10 28.93
CA PHE A 436 -18.43 5.98 28.86
C PHE A 436 -17.74 7.33 28.67
N HIS A 437 -16.44 7.34 28.98
CA HIS A 437 -15.56 8.45 28.62
C HIS A 437 -15.32 8.49 27.11
N MET A 438 -14.97 9.67 26.60
CA MET A 438 -14.92 9.98 25.17
C MET A 438 -13.55 10.50 24.76
N TRP A 439 -13.20 10.27 23.49
CA TRP A 439 -12.22 11.04 22.73
C TRP A 439 -12.90 12.19 22.00
N GLY A 440 -12.22 13.33 21.88
CA GLY A 440 -12.63 14.48 21.08
C GLY A 440 -11.49 14.97 20.18
N THR A 441 -11.81 15.32 18.94
CA THR A 441 -10.85 15.86 17.96
C THR A 441 -11.43 17.06 17.24
N LEU A 442 -10.61 18.10 17.05
CA LEU A 442 -10.88 19.24 16.17
C LEU A 442 -10.00 19.15 14.92
N VAL A 443 -10.58 19.44 13.76
CA VAL A 443 -9.85 19.65 12.50
C VAL A 443 -10.21 21.00 11.91
N ASP A 444 -9.25 21.68 11.27
CA ASP A 444 -9.51 22.88 10.50
C ASP A 444 -10.18 22.58 9.15
N ARG A 445 -10.45 23.65 8.40
CA ARG A 445 -11.10 23.56 7.09
C ARG A 445 -10.32 22.70 6.10
N ASP A 446 -8.99 22.69 6.18
CA ASP A 446 -8.11 21.90 5.33
C ASP A 446 -7.88 20.46 5.86
N GLY A 447 -8.58 20.08 6.92
CA GLY A 447 -8.51 18.75 7.52
C GLY A 447 -7.26 18.52 8.39
N VAL A 448 -6.54 19.58 8.74
CA VAL A 448 -5.42 19.52 9.68
C VAL A 448 -5.98 19.35 11.08
N VAL A 449 -5.49 18.35 11.83
CA VAL A 449 -5.89 18.11 13.21
C VAL A 449 -5.33 19.22 14.10
N CYS A 450 -6.21 19.96 14.78
CA CYS A 450 -5.83 21.09 15.62
C CYS A 450 -5.74 20.74 17.11
N ALA A 451 -6.56 19.78 17.56
CA ALA A 451 -6.52 19.30 18.94
C ALA A 451 -7.10 17.88 19.04
N VAL A 452 -6.52 17.06 19.91
CA VAL A 452 -7.03 15.73 20.27
C VAL A 452 -7.02 15.61 21.78
N THR A 453 -8.14 15.24 22.38
CA THR A 453 -8.28 15.11 23.83
C THR A 453 -9.20 13.96 24.23
N PHE A 454 -9.34 13.74 25.53
CA PHE A 454 -10.27 12.79 26.11
C PHE A 454 -10.87 13.29 27.44
N SER A 455 -12.00 12.74 27.84
CA SER A 455 -12.71 13.13 29.09
C SER A 455 -12.29 12.35 30.34
N GLY A 456 -11.68 11.17 30.18
CA GLY A 456 -11.21 10.35 31.31
C GLY A 456 -9.97 10.92 31.99
N ALA A 457 -9.53 10.32 33.09
CA ALA A 457 -8.30 10.71 33.78
C ALA A 457 -7.05 10.16 33.07
N ASP A 458 -7.17 9.01 32.41
CA ASP A 458 -6.13 8.39 31.58
C ASP A 458 -6.67 8.02 30.18
N ARG A 459 -5.77 7.94 29.19
CA ARG A 459 -6.10 7.56 27.81
C ARG A 459 -6.82 6.21 27.68
N GLY A 460 -6.72 5.33 28.68
CA GLY A 460 -7.37 4.02 28.75
C GLY A 460 -8.76 4.01 29.39
N ASP A 461 -9.24 5.13 29.93
CA ASP A 461 -10.56 5.21 30.58
C ASP A 461 -11.71 5.24 29.55
N GLN A 462 -11.39 5.56 28.31
CA GLN A 462 -12.24 5.50 27.11
C GLN A 462 -11.71 4.43 26.15
N TRP A 463 -12.51 4.02 25.17
CA TRP A 463 -12.08 3.01 24.20
C TRP A 463 -10.85 3.48 23.40
N PRO A 464 -9.71 2.75 23.44
CA PRO A 464 -8.49 3.19 22.75
C PRO A 464 -8.65 3.30 21.22
N GLY A 465 -9.54 2.50 20.63
CA GLY A 465 -9.86 2.58 19.19
C GLY A 465 -10.59 3.86 18.79
N SER A 466 -11.17 4.59 19.76
CA SER A 466 -12.02 5.74 19.48
C SER A 466 -11.24 7.04 19.22
N ARG A 467 -9.94 7.11 19.53
CA ARG A 467 -9.10 8.28 19.17
C ARG A 467 -9.16 8.55 17.67
N VAL A 468 -8.83 7.53 16.86
CA VAL A 468 -8.82 7.63 15.40
C VAL A 468 -10.23 7.80 14.84
N ILE A 469 -11.24 7.20 15.48
CA ILE A 469 -12.64 7.37 15.07
C ILE A 469 -13.11 8.81 15.30
N SER A 470 -12.76 9.44 16.42
CA SER A 470 -13.12 10.83 16.71
C SER A 470 -12.53 11.79 15.65
N ALA A 471 -11.28 11.58 15.25
CA ALA A 471 -10.63 12.37 14.22
C ALA A 471 -11.22 12.14 12.82
N GLN A 472 -11.57 10.89 12.46
CA GLN A 472 -12.30 10.60 11.22
C GLN A 472 -13.66 11.29 11.17
N LYS A 473 -14.39 11.29 12.28
CA LYS A 473 -15.70 11.94 12.37
C LYS A 473 -15.58 13.45 12.19
N ALA A 474 -14.57 14.06 12.79
CA ALA A 474 -14.24 15.47 12.62
C ALA A 474 -13.96 15.79 11.13
N ASN A 475 -13.06 14.99 10.52
CA ASN A 475 -12.72 15.12 9.10
C ASN A 475 -13.93 14.97 8.19
N THR A 476 -14.79 13.98 8.46
CA THR A 476 -15.98 13.71 7.63
C THR A 476 -16.96 14.87 7.68
N ALA A 477 -17.27 15.38 8.88
CA ALA A 477 -18.20 16.48 9.03
C ALA A 477 -17.66 17.76 8.36
N ASN A 478 -16.36 18.02 8.46
CA ASN A 478 -15.69 19.10 7.73
C ASN A 478 -15.75 18.89 6.19
N ALA A 479 -15.49 17.67 5.71
CA ALA A 479 -15.39 17.37 4.27
C ALA A 479 -16.73 17.43 3.54
N PHE A 480 -17.83 17.04 4.19
CA PHE A 480 -19.16 16.95 3.58
C PHE A 480 -20.11 18.09 3.98
N SER A 481 -19.57 19.13 4.61
CA SER A 481 -20.28 20.37 4.87
C SER A 481 -19.74 21.51 4.01
N LEU A 482 -20.63 22.45 3.69
CA LEU A 482 -20.39 23.64 2.88
C LEU A 482 -21.02 24.86 3.57
N PRO A 483 -20.65 26.10 3.21
CA PRO A 483 -21.23 27.30 3.82
C PRO A 483 -22.78 27.42 3.77
N GLY A 484 -23.45 26.62 2.95
CA GLY A 484 -24.93 26.57 2.88
C GLY A 484 -25.55 25.22 3.27
N LEU A 485 -24.76 24.24 3.73
CA LEU A 485 -25.25 22.90 4.09
C LEU A 485 -24.31 22.25 5.11
N ALA A 486 -24.84 21.88 6.26
CA ALA A 486 -24.17 21.03 7.23
C ALA A 486 -24.69 19.59 7.15
N LEU A 487 -23.76 18.64 7.15
CA LEU A 487 -24.05 17.22 7.28
C LEU A 487 -23.26 16.66 8.45
N SER A 488 -23.97 16.12 9.45
CA SER A 488 -23.32 15.31 10.48
C SER A 488 -22.96 13.94 9.92
N THR A 489 -21.99 13.28 10.54
CA THR A 489 -21.65 11.90 10.19
C THR A 489 -22.83 10.95 10.36
N GLY A 490 -23.77 11.27 11.26
CA GLY A 490 -24.97 10.48 11.47
C GLY A 490 -26.00 10.60 10.35
N ASN A 491 -26.00 11.71 9.61
CA ASN A 491 -26.88 11.86 8.45
C ASN A 491 -26.46 10.94 7.29
N LEU A 492 -25.18 10.55 7.22
CA LEU A 492 -24.65 9.83 6.07
C LEU A 492 -25.03 8.34 6.04
N TYR A 493 -25.36 7.73 7.19
CA TYR A 493 -25.50 6.27 7.31
C TYR A 493 -26.38 5.65 6.21
N SER A 494 -27.62 6.14 6.04
CA SER A 494 -28.57 5.54 5.09
C SER A 494 -28.15 5.72 3.63
N ALA A 495 -27.55 6.87 3.30
CA ALA A 495 -27.12 7.18 1.95
C ALA A 495 -25.99 6.25 1.48
N VAL A 496 -25.20 5.71 2.42
CA VAL A 496 -24.03 4.87 2.13
C VAL A 496 -24.30 3.36 2.25
N GLN A 497 -25.52 2.94 2.60
CA GLN A 497 -25.91 1.53 2.59
C GLN A 497 -26.12 1.01 1.16
N PRO A 498 -26.06 -0.32 0.92
CA PRO A 498 -26.32 -0.90 -0.40
C PRO A 498 -27.62 -0.40 -1.05
N GLY A 499 -27.47 0.26 -2.20
CA GLY A 499 -28.57 0.86 -2.96
C GLY A 499 -28.89 2.32 -2.59
N GLY A 500 -28.14 2.93 -1.67
CA GLY A 500 -28.14 4.37 -1.42
C GLY A 500 -27.30 5.14 -2.45
N SER A 501 -27.54 6.45 -2.56
CA SER A 501 -26.89 7.30 -3.57
C SER A 501 -25.41 7.57 -3.31
N LEU A 502 -24.94 7.34 -2.08
CA LEU A 502 -23.56 7.52 -1.64
C LEU A 502 -22.92 6.18 -1.22
N PHE A 503 -23.43 5.06 -1.73
CA PHE A 503 -22.90 3.73 -1.39
C PHE A 503 -21.37 3.67 -1.61
N GLY A 504 -20.63 3.27 -0.57
CA GLY A 504 -19.16 3.19 -0.57
C GLY A 504 -18.44 4.47 -0.14
N LEU A 505 -19.15 5.52 0.29
CA LEU A 505 -18.51 6.78 0.71
C LEU A 505 -17.45 6.59 1.81
N GLN A 506 -17.72 5.75 2.81
CA GLN A 506 -16.78 5.44 3.89
C GLN A 506 -15.47 4.77 3.40
N GLU A 507 -15.48 4.22 2.19
CA GLU A 507 -14.32 3.55 1.57
C GLU A 507 -13.54 4.48 0.63
N SER A 508 -14.09 5.67 0.32
CA SER A 508 -13.55 6.57 -0.72
C SER A 508 -12.30 7.35 -0.30
N ASN A 509 -12.17 7.64 0.99
CA ASN A 509 -11.04 8.39 1.55
C ASN A 509 -10.59 7.64 2.81
N PRO A 510 -9.54 6.82 2.74
CA PRO A 510 -9.08 6.05 3.88
C PRO A 510 -8.42 6.95 4.94
N VAL A 511 -8.31 6.40 6.14
CA VAL A 511 -7.50 7.00 7.21
C VAL A 511 -6.03 6.86 6.86
N ASP A 512 -5.26 7.94 6.99
CA ASP A 512 -3.81 7.88 7.02
C ASP A 512 -3.35 7.19 8.31
N THR A 513 -3.03 5.90 8.20
CA THR A 513 -2.59 5.10 9.35
C THR A 513 -1.23 5.53 9.89
N SER A 514 -0.41 6.21 9.09
CA SER A 514 0.85 6.79 9.56
C SER A 514 0.52 7.89 10.56
N VAL A 515 -0.36 8.83 10.24
CA VAL A 515 -0.83 9.87 11.16
C VAL A 515 -1.60 9.27 12.34
N ALA A 516 -2.45 8.27 12.09
CA ALA A 516 -3.31 7.66 13.10
C ALA A 516 -2.53 7.03 14.27
N TYR A 517 -1.41 6.38 13.97
CA TYR A 517 -0.65 5.57 14.93
C TYR A 517 0.78 6.08 15.19
N PHE A 518 1.19 7.16 14.54
CA PHE A 518 2.49 7.80 14.74
C PHE A 518 2.66 8.33 16.17
N GLY A 519 3.91 8.34 16.63
CA GLY A 519 4.31 8.89 17.92
C GLY A 519 4.07 7.96 19.12
N GLN A 520 4.44 8.45 20.31
CA GLN A 520 4.37 7.66 21.53
C GLN A 520 2.94 7.65 22.09
N ALA A 521 2.38 6.47 22.31
CA ALA A 521 1.01 6.31 22.82
C ALA A 521 0.72 7.05 24.15
N LYS A 522 1.76 7.34 24.96
CA LYS A 522 1.61 8.13 26.19
C LYS A 522 1.21 9.59 25.94
N ASN A 523 1.44 10.10 24.73
CA ASN A 523 1.10 11.47 24.34
C ASN A 523 -0.29 11.56 23.69
N PHE A 524 -0.95 10.43 23.42
CA PHE A 524 -2.26 10.40 22.78
C PHE A 524 -3.29 11.10 23.67
N GLY A 525 -3.96 12.12 23.11
CA GLY A 525 -4.94 12.97 23.77
C GLY A 525 -4.38 14.08 24.64
N THR A 526 -3.06 14.29 24.63
CA THR A 526 -2.42 15.41 25.33
C THR A 526 -2.28 16.61 24.39
N GLU A 527 -1.87 17.77 24.91
CA GLU A 527 -1.52 18.95 24.10
C GLU A 527 -0.46 18.66 23.02
N ASN A 528 0.35 17.60 23.20
CA ASN A 528 1.36 17.14 22.25
C ASN A 528 0.92 15.84 21.55
N ASP A 529 -0.38 15.66 21.31
CA ASP A 529 -0.88 14.51 20.56
C ASP A 529 -0.21 14.47 19.17
N PRO A 530 0.40 13.33 18.77
CA PRO A 530 1.15 13.23 17.51
C PRO A 530 0.33 13.43 16.23
N MET A 531 -1.00 13.40 16.28
CA MET A 531 -1.85 13.73 15.13
C MET A 531 -1.93 15.25 14.91
N THR A 532 -1.65 16.07 15.93
CA THR A 532 -1.76 17.53 15.86
C THR A 532 -0.83 18.10 14.79
N GLY A 533 -1.36 18.95 13.91
CA GLY A 533 -0.65 19.52 12.76
C GLY A 533 -0.61 18.62 11.52
N LEU A 534 -1.16 17.41 11.59
CA LEU A 534 -1.19 16.46 10.48
C LEU A 534 -2.62 16.26 9.96
N ARG A 535 -2.75 15.71 8.74
CA ARG A 535 -4.03 15.38 8.12
C ARG A 535 -4.29 13.90 8.23
N LEU A 536 -5.19 13.51 9.14
CA LEU A 536 -5.56 12.10 9.30
C LEU A 536 -6.41 11.58 8.12
N GLY A 537 -7.27 12.42 7.54
CA GLY A 537 -8.26 11.99 6.56
C GLY A 537 -9.27 10.99 7.14
N GLY A 538 -9.78 10.11 6.28
CA GLY A 538 -10.78 9.11 6.66
C GLY A 538 -12.23 9.60 6.62
N VAL A 539 -13.16 8.68 6.36
CA VAL A 539 -14.61 8.94 6.35
C VAL A 539 -15.35 8.02 7.31
N ASN A 540 -16.12 8.60 8.22
CA ASN A 540 -16.96 7.91 9.18
C ASN A 540 -18.42 8.31 9.01
N VAL A 541 -19.28 7.30 8.85
CA VAL A 541 -20.68 7.46 8.40
C VAL A 541 -21.70 7.15 9.50
N PHE A 542 -21.26 7.22 10.76
CA PHE A 542 -22.12 7.09 11.92
C PHE A 542 -21.87 8.23 12.91
N GLY A 543 -22.91 8.57 13.68
CA GLY A 543 -23.00 9.77 14.49
C GLY A 543 -21.81 10.06 15.39
N GLY A 544 -21.52 11.35 15.58
CA GLY A 544 -20.45 11.87 16.42
C GLY A 544 -19.53 12.90 15.76
N GLY A 545 -19.71 13.20 14.46
CA GLY A 545 -19.02 14.31 13.80
C GLY A 545 -19.97 15.43 13.39
N LEU A 546 -19.58 16.68 13.62
CA LEU A 546 -20.32 17.90 13.33
C LEU A 546 -19.41 18.98 12.76
N ALA A 547 -19.88 19.72 11.76
CA ALA A 547 -19.15 20.86 11.21
C ALA A 547 -19.23 22.07 12.18
N LEU A 548 -18.20 22.91 12.14
CA LEU A 548 -18.01 24.06 13.03
C LEU A 548 -18.19 25.36 12.26
N TYR A 549 -19.11 26.21 12.72
CA TYR A 549 -19.43 27.50 12.10
C TYR A 549 -19.34 28.62 13.12
N ASP A 550 -18.63 29.69 12.78
CA ASP A 550 -18.62 30.91 13.60
C ASP A 550 -19.93 31.70 13.47
N THR A 551 -20.05 32.80 14.20
CA THR A 551 -21.26 33.64 14.21
C THR A 551 -21.59 34.27 12.86
N ASP A 552 -20.60 34.41 11.97
CA ASP A 552 -20.79 34.92 10.61
C ASP A 552 -21.19 33.81 9.62
N GLY A 553 -21.33 32.56 10.10
CA GLY A 553 -21.67 31.39 9.29
C GLY A 553 -20.49 30.88 8.47
N ALA A 554 -19.26 31.28 8.78
CA ALA A 554 -18.08 30.76 8.10
C ALA A 554 -17.77 29.35 8.61
N LEU A 555 -17.60 28.41 7.68
CA LEU A 555 -17.19 27.03 7.98
C LEU A 555 -15.71 27.00 8.36
N LEU A 556 -15.42 26.76 9.64
CA LEU A 556 -14.06 26.76 10.19
C LEU A 556 -13.40 25.38 10.16
N GLY A 557 -14.18 24.31 10.21
CA GLY A 557 -13.65 22.95 10.35
C GLY A 557 -14.67 21.94 10.85
N GLY A 558 -14.22 20.96 11.61
CA GLY A 558 -15.06 19.89 12.15
C GLY A 558 -14.67 19.44 13.56
N LEU A 559 -15.69 19.07 14.34
CA LEU A 559 -15.56 18.38 15.62
C LEU A 559 -15.96 16.93 15.43
N GLY A 560 -15.21 16.02 16.06
CA GLY A 560 -15.58 14.62 16.14
C GLY A 560 -15.37 14.07 17.54
N VAL A 561 -16.32 13.26 17.99
CA VAL A 561 -16.34 12.65 19.31
C VAL A 561 -16.60 11.14 19.16
N SER A 562 -15.89 10.32 19.95
CA SER A 562 -16.17 8.89 20.03
C SER A 562 -15.72 8.25 21.34
N GLY A 563 -16.53 7.34 21.85
CA GLY A 563 -16.23 6.54 23.04
C GLY A 563 -17.41 5.72 23.55
N ASP A 564 -18.61 5.95 23.02
CA ASP A 564 -19.85 5.29 23.40
C ASP A 564 -20.58 4.77 22.13
N SER A 565 -21.91 4.63 22.16
CA SER A 565 -22.73 4.36 20.98
C SER A 565 -22.62 5.52 19.99
N SER A 566 -22.78 5.26 18.69
CA SER A 566 -22.74 6.33 17.68
C SER A 566 -23.87 7.36 17.84
N CYS A 567 -24.96 7.00 18.51
CA CYS A 567 -26.06 7.92 18.82
C CYS A 567 -25.66 8.85 19.98
N THR A 568 -25.06 8.28 21.04
CA THR A 568 -24.52 9.04 22.18
C THR A 568 -23.37 9.94 21.75
N ASP A 569 -22.47 9.44 20.90
CA ASP A 569 -21.37 10.20 20.32
C ASP A 569 -21.90 11.47 19.62
N HIS A 570 -23.02 11.39 18.88
CA HIS A 570 -23.65 12.55 18.24
C HIS A 570 -24.24 13.54 19.25
N ILE A 571 -24.96 13.05 20.26
CA ILE A 571 -25.53 13.89 21.33
C ILE A 571 -24.44 14.66 22.07
N ILE A 572 -23.33 14.00 22.39
CA ILE A 572 -22.18 14.63 23.06
C ILE A 572 -21.53 15.64 22.12
N ALA A 573 -21.29 15.28 20.84
CA ALA A 573 -20.74 16.22 19.86
C ALA A 573 -21.60 17.48 19.72
N TRP A 574 -22.94 17.35 19.72
CA TRP A 574 -23.87 18.48 19.64
C TRP A 574 -23.69 19.43 20.83
N LYS A 575 -23.72 18.89 22.05
CA LYS A 575 -23.58 19.67 23.28
C LYS A 575 -22.19 20.30 23.42
N VAL A 576 -21.14 19.61 22.97
CA VAL A 576 -19.79 20.17 22.93
C VAL A 576 -19.72 21.33 21.92
N ARG A 577 -20.30 21.18 20.72
CA ARG A 577 -20.34 22.25 19.72
C ARG A 577 -21.10 23.48 20.20
N ASP A 578 -22.25 23.30 20.84
CA ASP A 578 -23.06 24.35 21.48
C ASP A 578 -22.27 25.07 22.58
N ALA A 579 -21.63 24.32 23.49
CA ALA A 579 -20.82 24.89 24.56
C ALA A 579 -19.58 25.67 24.06
N LEU A 580 -19.06 25.31 22.88
CA LEU A 580 -17.99 26.04 22.19
C LEU A 580 -18.50 27.23 21.36
N ALA A 581 -19.82 27.42 21.23
CA ALA A 581 -20.48 28.44 20.41
C ALA A 581 -20.08 28.38 18.92
N LEU A 582 -19.93 27.17 18.38
CA LEU A 582 -19.54 26.90 16.99
C LEU A 582 -20.65 26.21 16.18
N ASP A 583 -21.90 26.41 16.58
CA ASP A 583 -23.11 25.75 16.12
C ASP A 583 -24.01 26.65 15.27
N ASN A 584 -23.48 27.71 14.66
CA ASN A 584 -24.21 28.63 13.77
C ASN A 584 -24.47 27.98 12.39
N VAL A 585 -25.23 26.88 12.40
CA VAL A 585 -25.44 26.00 11.25
C VAL A 585 -26.32 26.69 10.19
N PRO A 586 -25.89 26.77 8.92
CA PRO A 586 -26.62 27.46 7.86
C PRO A 586 -27.87 26.72 7.37
N GLY A 587 -27.93 25.41 7.63
CA GLY A 587 -29.02 24.53 7.25
C GLY A 587 -28.55 23.09 7.12
N GLY A 588 -29.46 22.12 7.21
CA GLY A 588 -29.15 20.70 7.10
C GLY A 588 -30.34 19.85 6.69
N VAL A 589 -30.16 18.54 6.76
CA VAL A 589 -31.08 17.55 6.21
C VAL A 589 -32.05 16.97 7.24
N SER A 590 -31.93 17.37 8.50
CA SER A 590 -32.84 16.93 9.55
C SER A 590 -34.24 17.54 9.36
N PRO A 591 -35.29 16.97 9.99
CA PRO A 591 -36.64 17.55 9.96
C PRO A 591 -36.74 18.97 10.53
N THR A 592 -35.80 19.39 11.39
CA THR A 592 -35.72 20.76 11.92
C THR A 592 -34.93 21.71 11.02
N GLY A 593 -34.38 21.21 9.91
CA GLY A 593 -33.60 21.99 8.95
C GLY A 593 -32.15 22.21 9.38
N ASP A 594 -31.64 21.40 10.30
CA ASP A 594 -30.27 21.42 10.82
C ASP A 594 -29.56 20.08 10.53
N ASP A 595 -28.39 19.86 11.13
CA ASP A 595 -27.57 18.65 10.96
C ASP A 595 -27.74 17.61 12.07
N ASN A 596 -28.83 17.67 12.83
CA ASN A 596 -29.14 16.70 13.87
C ASN A 596 -29.32 15.29 13.28
N ILE A 597 -28.97 14.27 14.06
CA ILE A 597 -29.13 12.86 13.72
C ILE A 597 -30.61 12.51 13.48
N VAL A 598 -30.89 11.79 12.40
CA VAL A 598 -32.26 11.43 11.99
C VAL A 598 -32.55 9.97 12.34
N PHE A 599 -33.66 9.71 13.02
CA PHE A 599 -34.13 8.35 13.33
C PHE A 599 -35.47 8.07 12.65
N ASP A 600 -35.41 7.69 11.37
CA ASP A 600 -36.60 7.42 10.55
C ASP A 600 -36.50 6.10 9.76
N MET A 601 -35.59 5.22 10.16
CA MET A 601 -35.39 3.91 9.53
C MET A 601 -36.52 2.96 9.92
N ALA A 602 -37.25 2.44 8.93
CA ALA A 602 -38.33 1.49 9.11
C ALA A 602 -38.31 0.39 8.05
N ALA A 603 -38.89 -0.78 8.37
CA ALA A 603 -39.08 -1.84 7.40
C ALA A 603 -40.18 -1.46 6.39
N ASP A 604 -39.89 -1.60 5.11
CA ASP A 604 -40.90 -1.51 4.05
C ASP A 604 -41.77 -2.77 3.97
N ALA A 605 -42.71 -2.80 3.03
CA ALA A 605 -43.60 -3.95 2.82
C ALA A 605 -42.86 -5.26 2.44
N THR A 606 -41.60 -5.19 2.04
CA THR A 606 -40.73 -6.34 1.72
C THR A 606 -39.83 -6.76 2.87
N GLY A 607 -39.84 -6.02 3.97
CA GLY A 607 -38.96 -6.22 5.13
C GLY A 607 -37.59 -5.55 5.00
N LYS A 608 -37.36 -4.73 3.96
CA LYS A 608 -36.12 -3.96 3.80
C LYS A 608 -36.16 -2.73 4.70
N ILE A 609 -35.13 -2.52 5.52
CA ILE A 609 -35.01 -1.32 6.35
C ILE A 609 -34.56 -0.16 5.47
N LEU A 610 -35.34 0.93 5.45
CA LEU A 610 -35.08 2.15 4.67
C LEU A 610 -35.36 3.39 5.53
N SER A 611 -34.57 4.44 5.32
CA SER A 611 -34.86 5.78 5.84
C SER A 611 -35.86 6.49 4.94
N ALA A 612 -36.87 7.13 5.53
CA ALA A 612 -37.88 7.89 4.79
C ALA A 612 -37.32 9.17 4.16
N SER A 613 -36.40 9.84 4.86
CA SER A 613 -35.69 11.04 4.41
C SER A 613 -34.48 10.73 3.52
N GLY A 614 -33.93 9.51 3.61
CA GLY A 614 -32.66 9.13 3.00
C GLY A 614 -31.43 9.41 3.88
N TRP A 615 -31.61 10.04 5.04
CA TRP A 615 -30.54 10.52 5.93
C TRP A 615 -30.57 9.88 7.32
N GLY A 616 -31.32 8.79 7.48
CA GLY A 616 -31.52 8.13 8.76
C GLY A 616 -30.30 7.34 9.26
N GLN A 617 -30.09 7.34 10.57
CA GLN A 617 -29.20 6.44 11.29
C GLN A 617 -30.03 5.34 12.01
N PRO A 618 -29.50 4.11 12.17
CA PRO A 618 -30.13 3.09 13.00
C PRO A 618 -30.16 3.54 14.45
N THR A 619 -31.23 3.17 15.16
CA THR A 619 -31.32 3.43 16.59
C THR A 619 -30.30 2.57 17.36
N CYS A 620 -29.69 3.16 18.39
CA CYS A 620 -28.73 2.46 19.25
C CYS A 620 -29.40 1.73 20.43
N GLY A 621 -30.65 2.09 20.75
CA GLY A 621 -31.50 1.38 21.69
C GLY A 621 -31.23 1.68 23.17
N LEU A 622 -30.56 2.80 23.49
CA LEU A 622 -30.12 3.19 24.83
C LEU A 622 -30.66 4.57 25.23
N GLY A 623 -31.87 4.91 24.76
CA GLY A 623 -32.58 6.16 25.13
C GLY A 623 -32.18 7.41 24.33
N GLU A 624 -31.35 7.27 23.29
CA GLU A 624 -30.80 8.41 22.56
C GLU A 624 -31.82 9.10 21.62
N VAL A 625 -32.87 8.39 21.21
CA VAL A 625 -33.84 8.91 20.22
C VAL A 625 -34.60 10.12 20.75
N GLU A 626 -35.15 10.02 21.96
CA GLU A 626 -35.87 11.12 22.61
C GLU A 626 -34.94 12.29 22.96
N ILE A 627 -33.70 11.99 23.37
CA ILE A 627 -32.70 13.02 23.71
C ILE A 627 -32.31 13.79 22.46
N ALA A 628 -31.97 13.10 21.36
CA ALA A 628 -31.60 13.70 20.09
C ALA A 628 -32.73 14.58 19.53
N ALA A 629 -33.98 14.12 19.61
CA ALA A 629 -35.13 14.89 19.17
C ALA A 629 -35.32 16.21 19.93
N GLY A 630 -34.90 16.27 21.21
CA GLY A 630 -34.96 17.47 22.05
C GLY A 630 -33.74 18.38 21.97
N LEU A 631 -32.67 18.00 21.25
CA LEU A 631 -31.44 18.79 21.16
C LEU A 631 -31.68 20.20 20.61
N PRO A 632 -32.40 20.43 19.51
CA PRO A 632 -32.59 21.79 18.97
C PRO A 632 -33.38 22.71 19.90
N GLU A 633 -34.13 22.17 20.88
CA GLU A 633 -34.81 22.96 21.90
C GLU A 633 -33.95 23.21 23.14
N SER A 634 -33.15 22.21 23.54
CA SER A 634 -32.38 22.23 24.79
C SER A 634 -30.99 22.86 24.63
N PHE A 635 -30.43 22.74 23.42
CA PHE A 635 -29.13 23.23 22.96
C PHE A 635 -29.33 23.81 21.55
N PRO A 636 -30.04 24.95 21.44
CA PRO A 636 -30.46 25.51 20.16
C PRO A 636 -29.25 26.05 19.37
N ILE A 637 -29.21 25.73 18.07
CA ILE A 637 -28.18 26.26 17.17
C ILE A 637 -28.13 27.79 17.17
N GLY A 638 -26.92 28.34 17.10
CA GLY A 638 -26.68 29.78 16.97
C GLY A 638 -27.28 30.40 15.71
N ALA A 639 -27.53 31.71 15.76
CA ALA A 639 -28.01 32.48 14.61
C ALA A 639 -26.83 33.09 13.83
N ILE A 640 -26.83 32.92 12.51
CA ILE A 640 -25.87 33.58 11.62
C ILE A 640 -26.22 35.08 11.54
N SER A 641 -25.24 35.95 11.75
CA SER A 641 -25.43 37.41 11.58
C SER A 641 -25.77 37.78 10.13
N ASP A 642 -26.81 38.60 9.96
CA ASP A 642 -27.26 39.16 8.67
C ASP A 642 -26.22 40.08 8.00
#